data_AF-A0A0E0KRY7-F1
#
_entry.id   AF-A0A0E0KRY7-F1
#
_cell.length_a   1.000
_cell.length_b   1.000
_cell.length_c   1.000
_cell.angle_alpha   90.00
_cell.angle_beta   90.00
_cell.angle_gamma   90.00
#
_symmetry.space_group_name_H-M   'P 1'
#
loop_
_entity.id
_entity.type
_entity.pdbx_description
1 polymer ?
#
loop_
_entity_poly.entity_id
_entity_poly.type
_entity_poly.pdbx_seq_one_letter_code
_entity_poly.pdbx_strand_id
1 'polypeptide(L)'
;MVILDNHVSKPGWCCGNNDGNGFFGDAYFDPDVWVDGLTKMATMFAAVPTVVAMSLRNELRGPRQNSADWYKYMQRGAEAVHAANPRVVVILSGLSFDNDLAFLNSRQVNVSFAGKVAFEVHWYGFSDGQAWRTGNANQVCARVAASVARRALYLLDQGWPVFLSEFGVDNRGGNVNDNRYYGCVAAVAADLDLDWALWTLQGSYYLREGVLGLDEVYGVLDWAWCKPRNDTALTRLHALQRPFRGPGLAEAAPYTVMFHPTTGRCVVRRSSLVQTTLELGSCGETEAWAYTASQQRLSPRDSPLLCLRAEGAGRPARLGLSCGDELARWSLTSDSKLHLAVNGSSSSSSSSETSNGGGGGMLCLDVGDDGRSLVTNPCRCLSSDNSCDPESQWFKLVTSTRSVAAATNTMLAQLPPKLRSWKIRLTWPTYLATNATLANLPLRTSLERLGMPESVAGVRVNNPGLLDVPLIDVFQEVVSALAKNNIMVILDNQMTTPGWCCSEKDGNGFFGDEYFGPEEWLKGLSAMATMFRNTKNVVGMSLRNELRGSKQNVSLWFRYMQLGAEVVHAANPGVLVILSGLDFDNTLNFLVPNQIQLSFTGKLVFEQHWYGFSDGGNWGSQNQNDACGMVVDSVKKKGLFLLQQGWPLFFSEFGFDMSGTHVADNRYLTCFLSVAAEMDLDWAIWALQGSYYIREGTLAYDESYGLLSWDWCTARNPSFIKRINALQSPFQGPGLPNSQEPYNVIFHPLSGLCVLVKYSEALELGPCDKSNAWNYTKGYELILKQTGQCLQAKYVGENAKLGTSCSKSSSKWKLLSNSGMHVSTELTKNGTRVCLDASPDGNITTNQCKCLTVDPNCNPESQWFKIILSSKHIPGGTSILQSPSHAPWSPTSSTGLAEDMPTNYIKI
;
A
#
# COMPACT_ATOMS: atom_id res chain seq x y z
N MET A 1 8.09 -2.85 10.64
CA MET A 1 8.72 -3.71 11.66
C MET A 1 10.14 -3.22 11.85
N VAL A 2 10.63 -3.16 13.09
CA VAL A 2 12.00 -2.73 13.42
C VAL A 2 12.60 -3.76 14.38
N ILE A 3 13.83 -4.16 14.09
CA ILE A 3 14.67 -4.97 14.97
C ILE A 3 15.82 -4.06 15.41
N LEU A 4 16.01 -3.92 16.72
CA LEU A 4 17.15 -3.18 17.25
C LEU A 4 18.36 -4.11 17.25
N ASP A 5 19.48 -3.66 16.66
CA ASP A 5 20.73 -4.42 16.64
C ASP A 5 21.82 -3.70 17.44
N ASN A 6 22.50 -4.43 18.34
CA ASN A 6 23.70 -3.94 19.00
C ASN A 6 24.95 -4.39 18.23
N HIS A 7 25.42 -3.55 17.31
CA HIS A 7 26.52 -3.93 16.42
C HIS A 7 27.91 -3.89 17.06
N VAL A 8 28.26 -2.79 17.72
CA VAL A 8 29.56 -2.58 18.39
C VAL A 8 29.42 -1.73 19.65
N SER A 9 30.40 -1.80 20.55
CA SER A 9 30.41 -1.02 21.79
C SER A 9 31.03 0.37 21.58
N LYS A 10 32.11 0.44 20.79
CA LYS A 10 32.75 1.70 20.41
C LYS A 10 32.35 2.05 18.96
N PRO A 11 31.76 3.23 18.71
CA PRO A 11 31.35 3.63 17.36
C PRO A 11 32.51 3.58 16.37
N GLY A 12 32.31 2.92 15.23
CA GLY A 12 33.33 2.75 14.19
C GLY A 12 32.98 1.60 13.24
N TRP A 13 33.86 1.38 12.25
CA TRP A 13 33.79 0.21 11.37
C TRP A 13 34.29 -1.03 12.12
N CYS A 14 33.48 -2.09 12.09
CA CYS A 14 33.87 -3.44 12.43
C CYS A 14 34.19 -4.18 11.10
N CYS A 15 34.67 -5.42 11.01
CA CYS A 15 34.60 -6.48 11.99
C CYS A 15 35.90 -7.29 11.90
N GLY A 16 36.98 -6.75 12.43
CA GLY A 16 38.26 -7.45 12.50
C GLY A 16 38.28 -8.43 13.66
N ASN A 17 39.11 -9.49 13.58
CA ASN A 17 39.34 -10.38 14.72
C ASN A 17 40.00 -9.68 15.93
N ASN A 18 40.60 -8.51 15.72
CA ASN A 18 41.40 -7.79 16.70
C ASN A 18 40.93 -6.33 16.89
N ASP A 19 39.70 -5.99 16.52
CA ASP A 19 39.18 -4.61 16.66
C ASP A 19 38.79 -4.23 18.10
N GLY A 20 38.91 -5.17 19.04
CA GLY A 20 38.62 -4.98 20.46
C GLY A 20 37.13 -4.98 20.81
N ASN A 21 36.24 -5.35 19.87
CA ASN A 21 34.79 -5.42 20.07
C ASN A 21 34.22 -6.84 19.87
N GLY A 22 35.06 -7.84 19.59
CA GLY A 22 34.64 -9.15 19.07
C GLY A 22 34.01 -10.09 20.10
N PHE A 23 34.50 -10.09 21.35
CA PHE A 23 33.97 -10.98 22.39
C PHE A 23 34.01 -10.35 23.80
N PHE A 24 33.24 -10.94 24.72
CA PHE A 24 33.16 -10.49 26.10
C PHE A 24 34.54 -10.35 26.75
N GLY A 25 34.79 -9.19 27.35
CA GLY A 25 36.06 -8.84 28.00
C GLY A 25 37.15 -8.29 27.06
N ASP A 26 36.89 -8.21 25.75
CA ASP A 26 37.76 -7.44 24.84
C ASP A 26 37.83 -5.97 25.27
N ALA A 27 38.83 -5.25 24.75
CA ALA A 27 39.18 -3.88 25.16
C ALA A 27 37.99 -2.90 25.22
N TYR A 28 36.99 -3.09 24.37
CA TYR A 28 35.80 -2.24 24.32
C TYR A 28 34.49 -2.98 24.65
N PHE A 29 34.54 -4.28 24.98
CA PHE A 29 33.35 -5.09 25.21
C PHE A 29 33.25 -5.58 26.66
N ASP A 30 32.95 -4.65 27.55
CA ASP A 30 32.61 -4.94 28.94
C ASP A 30 31.16 -5.48 29.06
N PRO A 31 30.95 -6.68 29.63
CA PRO A 31 29.62 -7.28 29.71
C PRO A 31 28.63 -6.52 30.61
N ASP A 32 29.08 -5.84 31.66
CA ASP A 32 28.19 -5.09 32.56
C ASP A 32 27.68 -3.83 31.86
N VAL A 33 28.57 -3.12 31.16
CA VAL A 33 28.22 -1.95 30.35
C VAL A 33 27.27 -2.35 29.22
N TRP A 34 27.53 -3.48 28.55
CA TRP A 34 26.68 -3.98 27.48
C TRP A 34 25.27 -4.33 27.99
N VAL A 35 25.13 -5.05 29.11
CA VAL A 35 23.81 -5.38 29.69
C VAL A 35 23.04 -4.11 30.08
N ASP A 36 23.69 -3.10 30.67
CA ASP A 36 23.06 -1.82 30.98
C ASP A 36 22.58 -1.10 29.71
N GLY A 37 23.41 -1.08 28.66
CA GLY A 37 23.06 -0.52 27.36
C GLY A 37 21.86 -1.22 26.71
N LEU A 38 21.83 -2.55 26.72
CA LEU A 38 20.70 -3.34 26.22
C LEU A 38 19.42 -3.04 26.99
N THR A 39 19.50 -2.98 28.32
CA THR A 39 18.36 -2.66 29.21
C THR A 39 17.78 -1.30 28.86
N LYS A 40 18.64 -0.27 28.74
CA LYS A 40 18.21 1.10 28.38
C LYS A 40 17.54 1.17 27.02
N MET A 41 18.09 0.51 26.01
CA MET A 41 17.49 0.46 24.68
C MET A 41 16.14 -0.26 24.71
N ALA A 42 16.05 -1.41 25.39
CA ALA A 42 14.80 -2.14 25.56
C ALA A 42 13.72 -1.29 26.24
N THR A 43 14.06 -0.61 27.35
CA THR A 43 13.15 0.31 28.07
C THR A 43 12.70 1.48 27.20
N MET A 44 13.63 2.11 26.47
CA MET A 44 13.34 3.26 25.61
C MET A 44 12.27 2.95 24.57
N PHE A 45 12.29 1.73 24.00
CA PHE A 45 11.34 1.30 22.98
C PHE A 45 10.21 0.41 23.52
N ALA A 46 10.05 0.31 24.85
CA ALA A 46 9.03 -0.52 25.49
C ALA A 46 7.58 -0.11 25.17
N ALA A 47 7.35 1.14 24.76
CA ALA A 47 6.05 1.64 24.33
C ALA A 47 5.89 1.76 22.80
N VAL A 48 6.92 1.44 22.02
CA VAL A 48 6.90 1.56 20.55
C VAL A 48 6.46 0.22 19.93
N PRO A 49 5.26 0.11 19.33
CA PRO A 49 4.73 -1.18 18.86
C PRO A 49 5.42 -1.69 17.59
N THR A 50 6.08 -0.81 16.83
CA THR A 50 6.78 -1.17 15.59
C THR A 50 8.12 -1.84 15.83
N VAL A 51 8.71 -1.69 17.03
CA VAL A 51 9.89 -2.45 17.48
C VAL A 51 9.44 -3.80 17.99
N VAL A 52 9.76 -4.86 17.24
CA VAL A 52 9.25 -6.20 17.50
C VAL A 52 10.30 -7.14 18.07
N ALA A 53 11.57 -6.85 17.84
CA ALA A 53 12.67 -7.70 18.27
C ALA A 53 13.92 -6.87 18.59
N MET A 54 14.84 -7.49 19.30
CA MET A 54 16.14 -6.91 19.64
C MET A 54 17.21 -8.00 19.57
N SER A 55 18.17 -7.84 18.66
CA SER A 55 19.41 -8.62 18.64
C SER A 55 20.37 -8.11 19.70
N LEU A 56 20.95 -9.06 20.43
CA LEU A 56 21.79 -8.75 21.58
C LEU A 56 23.20 -8.31 21.18
N ARG A 57 23.81 -8.90 20.15
CA ARG A 57 25.17 -8.53 19.72
C ARG A 57 25.57 -9.09 18.35
N ASN A 58 25.77 -8.22 17.37
CA ASN A 58 26.27 -8.66 16.06
C ASN A 58 27.69 -9.25 16.10
N GLU A 59 27.87 -10.40 15.45
CA GLU A 59 29.12 -11.08 15.11
C GLU A 59 30.09 -11.34 16.27
N LEU A 60 29.68 -12.10 17.28
CA LEU A 60 30.63 -12.59 18.29
C LEU A 60 31.76 -13.40 17.63
N ARG A 61 33.01 -13.02 17.91
CA ARG A 61 34.21 -13.49 17.18
C ARG A 61 35.51 -13.29 17.96
N GLY A 62 36.61 -13.78 17.38
CA GLY A 62 37.97 -13.49 17.86
C GLY A 62 38.54 -14.54 18.80
N PRO A 63 39.81 -14.40 19.20
CA PRO A 63 40.59 -15.47 19.84
C PRO A 63 40.14 -15.82 21.27
N ARG A 64 39.34 -14.96 21.92
CA ARG A 64 38.80 -15.19 23.27
C ARG A 64 37.46 -15.94 23.30
N GLN A 65 36.85 -16.10 22.13
CA GLN A 65 35.53 -16.67 21.99
C GLN A 65 35.46 -18.09 22.59
N ASN A 66 34.47 -18.31 23.45
CA ASN A 66 34.19 -19.62 24.05
C ASN A 66 32.70 -19.76 24.41
N SER A 67 32.17 -20.99 24.40
CA SER A 67 30.75 -21.23 24.67
C SER A 67 30.34 -20.97 26.11
N ALA A 68 31.25 -21.15 27.09
CA ALA A 68 30.95 -20.97 28.50
C ALA A 68 30.56 -19.51 28.80
N ASP A 69 31.35 -18.55 28.33
CA ASP A 69 31.06 -17.14 28.46
C ASP A 69 29.87 -16.71 27.59
N TRP A 70 29.70 -17.31 26.40
CA TRP A 70 28.51 -17.08 25.58
C TRP A 70 27.23 -17.41 26.36
N TYR A 71 27.12 -18.61 26.97
CA TYR A 71 25.94 -18.97 27.78
C TYR A 71 25.75 -18.02 28.95
N LYS A 72 26.83 -17.68 29.65
CA LYS A 72 26.78 -16.80 30.82
C LYS A 72 26.25 -15.42 30.46
N TYR A 73 26.81 -14.79 29.45
CA TYR A 73 26.51 -13.39 29.14
C TYR A 73 25.30 -13.23 28.22
N MET A 74 25.11 -14.09 27.21
CA MET A 74 23.94 -14.01 26.33
C MET A 74 22.64 -14.27 27.09
N GLN A 75 22.60 -15.27 27.98
CA GLN A 75 21.41 -15.48 28.83
C GLN A 75 21.17 -14.30 29.76
N ARG A 76 22.23 -13.72 30.36
CA ARG A 76 22.10 -12.54 31.21
C ARG A 76 21.57 -11.32 30.46
N GLY A 77 22.08 -11.05 29.26
CA GLY A 77 21.59 -9.98 28.39
C GLY A 77 20.14 -10.21 27.96
N ALA A 78 19.79 -11.47 27.64
CA ALA A 78 18.45 -11.85 27.24
C ALA A 78 17.43 -11.61 28.36
N GLU A 79 17.73 -12.06 29.59
CA GLU A 79 16.88 -11.82 30.77
C GLU A 79 16.73 -10.32 31.06
N ALA A 80 17.80 -9.54 30.90
CA ALA A 80 17.74 -8.09 31.11
C ALA A 80 16.84 -7.40 30.07
N VAL A 81 16.97 -7.75 28.79
CA VAL A 81 16.10 -7.20 27.72
C VAL A 81 14.64 -7.61 27.94
N HIS A 82 14.38 -8.88 28.25
CA HIS A 82 13.01 -9.35 28.46
C HIS A 82 12.35 -8.70 29.70
N ALA A 83 13.10 -8.55 30.79
CA ALA A 83 12.61 -7.86 31.99
C ALA A 83 12.28 -6.38 31.69
N ALA A 84 13.10 -5.70 30.89
CA ALA A 84 12.89 -4.31 30.51
C ALA A 84 11.78 -4.11 29.47
N ASN A 85 11.61 -5.06 28.55
CA ASN A 85 10.61 -5.03 27.50
C ASN A 85 10.13 -6.45 27.17
N PRO A 86 9.10 -6.96 27.88
CA PRO A 86 8.62 -8.31 27.68
C PRO A 86 7.88 -8.49 26.35
N ARG A 87 7.65 -7.42 25.56
CA ARG A 87 6.91 -7.50 24.29
C ARG A 87 7.78 -8.02 23.15
N VAL A 88 9.07 -7.66 23.11
CA VAL A 88 9.97 -7.97 22.00
C VAL A 88 10.40 -9.44 21.99
N VAL A 89 10.71 -9.95 20.81
CA VAL A 89 11.51 -11.18 20.62
C VAL A 89 12.98 -10.84 20.88
N VAL A 90 13.67 -11.68 21.66
CA VAL A 90 15.09 -11.54 21.92
C VAL A 90 15.87 -12.43 20.96
N ILE A 91 16.75 -11.84 20.15
CA ILE A 91 17.54 -12.55 19.14
C ILE A 91 18.95 -12.80 19.67
N LEU A 92 19.38 -14.06 19.65
CA LEU A 92 20.67 -14.50 20.14
C LEU A 92 21.61 -14.85 18.97
N SER A 93 22.70 -14.11 18.91
CA SER A 93 23.75 -14.22 17.91
C SER A 93 24.67 -15.41 18.18
N GLY A 94 25.27 -15.94 17.12
CA GLY A 94 26.11 -17.12 17.15
C GLY A 94 27.57 -16.80 17.44
N LEU A 95 28.40 -17.82 17.30
CA LEU A 95 29.85 -17.71 17.35
C LEU A 95 30.42 -17.59 15.93
N SER A 96 31.67 -17.14 15.83
CA SER A 96 32.42 -17.07 14.57
C SER A 96 31.73 -16.19 13.53
N PHE A 97 31.46 -14.93 13.87
CA PHE A 97 30.75 -13.98 13.00
C PHE A 97 29.34 -14.46 12.67
N ASP A 98 28.62 -14.96 13.68
CA ASP A 98 27.27 -15.54 13.54
C ASP A 98 27.16 -16.67 12.50
N ASN A 99 28.27 -17.35 12.21
CA ASN A 99 28.26 -18.52 11.35
C ASN A 99 28.03 -19.81 12.14
N ASP A 100 28.21 -19.84 13.46
CA ASP A 100 28.19 -21.10 14.21
C ASP A 100 27.31 -21.07 15.45
N LEU A 101 26.25 -21.87 15.42
CA LEU A 101 25.35 -22.17 16.53
C LEU A 101 25.38 -23.68 16.87
N ALA A 102 26.34 -24.44 16.34
CA ALA A 102 26.37 -25.90 16.50
C ALA A 102 26.58 -26.33 17.96
N PHE A 103 27.23 -25.47 18.77
CA PHE A 103 27.46 -25.73 20.18
C PHE A 103 26.15 -25.84 21.00
N LEU A 104 25.03 -25.29 20.51
CA LEU A 104 23.71 -25.43 21.13
C LEU A 104 23.16 -26.87 21.08
N ASN A 105 23.68 -27.74 20.19
CA ASN A 105 23.35 -29.17 20.20
C ASN A 105 23.74 -29.84 21.52
N SER A 106 24.81 -29.35 22.16
CA SER A 106 25.32 -29.94 23.41
C SER A 106 24.58 -29.43 24.65
N ARG A 107 24.00 -28.22 24.57
CA ARG A 107 23.35 -27.54 25.69
C ARG A 107 22.40 -26.48 25.15
N GLN A 108 21.13 -26.54 25.51
CA GLN A 108 20.18 -25.50 25.14
C GLN A 108 20.32 -24.27 26.04
N VAL A 109 19.89 -23.10 25.54
CA VAL A 109 19.79 -21.88 26.36
C VAL A 109 18.76 -22.06 27.46
N ASN A 110 19.04 -21.54 28.65
CA ASN A 110 18.11 -21.57 29.78
C ASN A 110 17.70 -20.14 30.14
N VAL A 111 16.52 -19.73 29.68
CA VAL A 111 15.91 -18.42 29.96
C VAL A 111 14.45 -18.55 30.36
N SER A 112 13.94 -17.59 31.13
CA SER A 112 12.60 -17.60 31.72
C SER A 112 11.45 -17.43 30.70
N PHE A 113 11.75 -17.14 29.44
CA PHE A 113 10.80 -16.72 28.40
C PHE A 113 11.05 -17.39 27.03
N ALA A 114 11.44 -18.67 27.01
CA ALA A 114 11.83 -19.41 25.80
C ALA A 114 10.93 -19.18 24.55
N GLY A 115 9.61 -19.01 24.72
CA GLY A 115 8.68 -18.71 23.63
C GLY A 115 8.85 -17.34 22.94
N LYS A 116 9.83 -16.52 23.35
CA LYS A 116 10.19 -15.24 22.74
C LYS A 116 11.68 -15.14 22.38
N VAL A 117 12.34 -16.26 22.15
CA VAL A 117 13.73 -16.31 21.71
C VAL A 117 13.81 -16.73 20.25
N ALA A 118 14.70 -16.09 19.49
CA ALA A 118 15.14 -16.52 18.17
C ALA A 118 16.66 -16.52 18.11
N PHE A 119 17.23 -17.23 17.15
CA PHE A 119 18.66 -17.20 16.88
C PHE A 119 18.93 -16.54 15.54
N GLU A 120 20.08 -15.91 15.37
CA GLU A 120 20.47 -15.33 14.09
C GLU A 120 21.70 -15.98 13.48
N VAL A 121 21.76 -15.96 12.14
CA VAL A 121 22.85 -16.53 11.35
C VAL A 121 23.21 -15.59 10.20
N HIS A 122 24.51 -15.44 9.96
CA HIS A 122 25.01 -14.69 8.80
C HIS A 122 25.38 -15.65 7.68
N TRP A 123 25.05 -15.29 6.44
CA TRP A 123 25.43 -16.09 5.28
C TRP A 123 25.79 -15.21 4.10
N TYR A 124 27.07 -15.22 3.72
CA TYR A 124 27.59 -14.48 2.59
C TYR A 124 28.33 -15.40 1.60
N GLY A 125 28.33 -15.01 0.33
CA GLY A 125 29.07 -15.72 -0.72
C GLY A 125 30.57 -15.76 -0.45
N PHE A 126 31.13 -14.71 0.18
CA PHE A 126 32.55 -14.67 0.52
C PHE A 126 32.97 -15.62 1.64
N SER A 127 32.04 -16.09 2.50
CA SER A 127 32.35 -17.07 3.57
C SER A 127 32.89 -18.38 3.01
N ASP A 128 32.44 -18.77 1.80
CA ASP A 128 32.90 -19.91 1.02
C ASP A 128 33.48 -19.48 -0.33
N GLY A 129 34.09 -18.27 -0.39
CA GLY A 129 34.39 -17.59 -1.64
C GLY A 129 35.19 -18.40 -2.65
N GLN A 130 36.24 -19.13 -2.23
CA GLN A 130 37.00 -19.96 -3.16
C GLN A 130 36.17 -21.10 -3.75
N ALA A 131 35.28 -21.70 -2.96
CA ALA A 131 34.43 -22.78 -3.44
C ALA A 131 33.46 -22.28 -4.52
N TRP A 132 32.83 -21.12 -4.32
CA TRP A 132 31.95 -20.52 -5.32
C TRP A 132 32.69 -20.14 -6.61
N ARG A 133 33.93 -19.65 -6.47
CA ARG A 133 34.76 -19.21 -7.60
C ARG A 133 35.25 -20.36 -8.48
N THR A 134 35.68 -21.47 -7.89
CA THR A 134 36.39 -22.53 -8.61
C THR A 134 35.68 -23.87 -8.62
N GLY A 135 34.57 -24.03 -7.88
CA GLY A 135 33.81 -25.26 -7.82
C GLY A 135 32.59 -25.24 -8.74
N ASN A 136 32.10 -26.43 -9.05
CA ASN A 136 30.80 -26.61 -9.70
C ASN A 136 29.67 -26.05 -8.81
N ALA A 137 28.89 -25.10 -9.32
CA ALA A 137 27.90 -24.36 -8.53
C ALA A 137 26.83 -25.26 -7.86
N ASN A 138 26.43 -26.37 -8.50
CA ASN A 138 25.48 -27.32 -7.91
C ASN A 138 26.07 -28.03 -6.68
N GLN A 139 27.28 -28.56 -6.84
CA GLN A 139 27.98 -29.27 -5.76
C GLN A 139 28.33 -28.34 -4.61
N VAL A 140 28.76 -27.11 -4.94
CA VAL A 140 29.06 -26.08 -3.96
C VAL A 140 27.80 -25.69 -3.20
N CYS A 141 26.69 -25.42 -3.87
CA CYS A 141 25.43 -25.11 -3.20
C CYS A 141 25.00 -26.23 -2.24
N ALA A 142 25.03 -27.49 -2.69
CA ALA A 142 24.70 -28.64 -1.84
C ALA A 142 25.58 -28.72 -0.58
N ARG A 143 26.90 -28.61 -0.75
CA ARG A 143 27.89 -28.69 0.33
C ARG A 143 27.76 -27.53 1.33
N VAL A 144 27.62 -26.30 0.82
CA VAL A 144 27.57 -25.07 1.64
C VAL A 144 26.23 -25.00 2.38
N ALA A 145 25.10 -25.24 1.71
CA ALA A 145 23.80 -25.27 2.36
C ALA A 145 23.75 -26.34 3.46
N ALA A 146 24.29 -27.55 3.22
CA ALA A 146 24.38 -28.59 4.24
C ALA A 146 25.31 -28.20 5.40
N SER A 147 26.37 -27.42 5.15
CA SER A 147 27.23 -26.87 6.21
C SER A 147 26.48 -25.87 7.09
N VAL A 148 25.77 -24.92 6.48
CA VAL A 148 24.96 -23.92 7.22
C VAL A 148 23.84 -24.61 8.00
N ALA A 149 23.19 -25.61 7.41
CA ALA A 149 22.16 -26.38 8.11
C ALA A 149 22.68 -27.07 9.37
N ARG A 150 23.85 -27.74 9.30
CA ARG A 150 24.48 -28.37 10.46
C ARG A 150 24.94 -27.37 11.52
N ARG A 151 25.31 -26.15 11.12
CA ARG A 151 25.81 -25.11 12.03
C ARG A 151 24.71 -24.27 12.67
N ALA A 152 23.58 -24.05 12.00
CA ALA A 152 22.55 -23.13 12.46
C ALA A 152 21.12 -23.60 12.19
N LEU A 153 20.79 -23.99 10.95
CA LEU A 153 19.39 -24.19 10.56
C LEU A 153 18.75 -25.45 11.17
N TYR A 154 19.53 -26.39 11.71
CA TYR A 154 19.02 -27.54 12.48
C TYR A 154 18.15 -27.12 13.68
N LEU A 155 18.30 -25.89 14.17
CA LEU A 155 17.50 -25.34 15.26
C LEU A 155 16.01 -25.22 14.87
N LEU A 156 15.69 -25.05 13.58
CA LEU A 156 14.31 -25.05 13.09
C LEU A 156 13.63 -26.40 13.35
N ASP A 157 14.35 -27.51 13.16
CA ASP A 157 13.85 -28.86 13.44
C ASP A 157 13.66 -29.10 14.95
N GLN A 158 14.36 -28.34 15.80
CA GLN A 158 14.21 -28.34 17.26
C GLN A 158 13.10 -27.40 17.75
N GLY A 159 12.41 -26.70 16.84
CA GLY A 159 11.32 -25.77 17.17
C GLY A 159 11.78 -24.36 17.55
N TRP A 160 13.05 -24.02 17.33
CA TRP A 160 13.58 -22.67 17.55
C TRP A 160 13.55 -21.84 16.27
N PRO A 161 13.04 -20.59 16.31
CA PRO A 161 13.14 -19.68 15.16
C PRO A 161 14.60 -19.34 14.85
N VAL A 162 14.94 -19.34 13.55
CA VAL A 162 16.25 -18.87 13.06
C VAL A 162 16.03 -17.77 12.04
N PHE A 163 16.68 -16.63 12.26
CA PHE A 163 16.62 -15.41 11.48
C PHE A 163 17.90 -15.27 10.65
N LEU A 164 17.79 -15.15 9.34
CA LEU A 164 18.93 -14.81 8.47
C LEU A 164 19.16 -13.30 8.56
N SER A 165 19.82 -12.84 9.63
CA SER A 165 19.97 -11.42 9.97
C SER A 165 20.83 -10.65 8.98
N GLU A 166 21.79 -11.33 8.34
CA GLU A 166 22.64 -10.73 7.33
C GLU A 166 22.95 -11.70 6.19
N PHE A 167 22.62 -11.25 4.99
CA PHE A 167 23.10 -11.78 3.72
C PHE A 167 23.09 -10.66 2.67
N GLY A 168 23.80 -10.85 1.57
CA GLY A 168 23.82 -9.87 0.48
C GLY A 168 24.78 -10.25 -0.63
N VAL A 169 24.81 -9.43 -1.66
CA VAL A 169 25.67 -9.57 -2.85
C VAL A 169 26.15 -8.20 -3.30
N ASP A 170 27.29 -8.16 -3.99
CA ASP A 170 27.73 -6.98 -4.73
C ASP A 170 26.73 -6.65 -5.84
N ASN A 171 25.91 -5.62 -5.60
CA ASN A 171 24.81 -5.23 -6.48
C ASN A 171 25.29 -4.60 -7.81
N ARG A 172 26.60 -4.42 -8.02
CA ARG A 172 27.18 -4.05 -9.33
C ARG A 172 27.23 -5.23 -10.30
N GLY A 173 27.10 -6.48 -9.80
CA GLY A 173 27.09 -7.70 -10.61
C GLY A 173 28.46 -8.22 -11.06
N GLY A 174 29.56 -7.56 -10.67
CA GLY A 174 30.92 -7.95 -11.06
C GLY A 174 31.55 -9.06 -10.20
N ASN A 175 30.90 -9.48 -9.11
CA ASN A 175 31.45 -10.47 -8.19
C ASN A 175 30.92 -11.89 -8.51
N VAL A 176 31.80 -12.73 -9.05
CA VAL A 176 31.47 -14.11 -9.45
C VAL A 176 30.98 -14.96 -8.28
N ASN A 177 31.55 -14.80 -7.08
CA ASN A 177 31.15 -15.59 -5.90
C ASN A 177 29.71 -15.28 -5.51
N ASP A 178 29.41 -13.99 -5.41
CA ASP A 178 28.11 -13.50 -4.98
C ASP A 178 27.01 -13.87 -5.98
N ASN A 179 27.29 -13.73 -7.28
CA ASN A 179 26.37 -14.10 -8.34
C ASN A 179 25.97 -15.58 -8.20
N ARG A 180 26.96 -16.49 -8.13
CA ARG A 180 26.75 -17.95 -8.00
C ARG A 180 26.11 -18.36 -6.66
N TYR A 181 26.35 -17.58 -5.61
CA TYR A 181 25.83 -17.81 -4.26
C TYR A 181 24.34 -17.49 -4.14
N TYR A 182 23.89 -16.42 -4.77
CA TYR A 182 22.58 -15.83 -4.51
C TYR A 182 21.41 -16.79 -4.74
N GLY A 183 21.42 -17.51 -5.88
CA GLY A 183 20.38 -18.50 -6.17
C GLY A 183 20.32 -19.63 -5.14
N CYS A 184 21.45 -19.98 -4.53
CA CYS A 184 21.50 -21.00 -3.50
C CYS A 184 20.84 -20.55 -2.20
N VAL A 185 21.21 -19.37 -1.68
CA VAL A 185 20.61 -18.84 -0.44
C VAL A 185 19.13 -18.57 -0.60
N ALA A 186 18.70 -18.03 -1.75
CA ALA A 186 17.28 -17.78 -2.03
C ALA A 186 16.47 -19.08 -2.06
N ALA A 187 17.03 -20.17 -2.61
CA ALA A 187 16.38 -21.47 -2.61
C ALA A 187 16.22 -22.05 -1.19
N VAL A 188 17.24 -21.91 -0.34
CA VAL A 188 17.18 -22.36 1.06
C VAL A 188 16.20 -21.51 1.87
N ALA A 189 16.25 -20.18 1.72
CA ALA A 189 15.34 -19.26 2.38
C ALA A 189 13.87 -19.55 2.03
N ALA A 190 13.56 -19.83 0.76
CA ALA A 190 12.21 -20.18 0.34
C ALA A 190 11.76 -21.56 0.88
N ASP A 191 12.64 -22.57 0.86
CA ASP A 191 12.32 -23.94 1.27
C ASP A 191 12.03 -24.07 2.77
N LEU A 192 12.87 -23.41 3.57
CA LEU A 192 12.74 -23.40 5.01
C LEU A 192 11.77 -22.30 5.48
N ASP A 193 11.46 -21.34 4.61
CA ASP A 193 10.64 -20.16 4.89
C ASP A 193 11.26 -19.29 5.99
N LEU A 194 12.53 -18.94 5.80
CA LEU A 194 13.31 -18.16 6.75
C LEU A 194 12.87 -16.71 6.76
N ASP A 195 12.73 -16.12 7.94
CA ASP A 195 12.76 -14.66 8.11
C ASP A 195 14.17 -14.14 7.86
N TRP A 196 14.30 -12.95 7.29
CA TRP A 196 15.59 -12.43 6.85
C TRP A 196 15.70 -10.90 6.92
N ALA A 197 16.93 -10.41 7.03
CA ALA A 197 17.32 -9.04 6.77
C ALA A 197 18.52 -8.99 5.81
N LEU A 198 18.50 -8.02 4.91
CA LEU A 198 19.53 -7.86 3.88
C LEU A 198 20.56 -6.83 4.36
N TRP A 199 21.83 -7.18 4.25
CA TRP A 199 22.92 -6.21 4.36
C TRP A 199 23.17 -5.61 2.97
N THR A 200 22.86 -4.34 2.72
CA THR A 200 22.41 -3.30 3.67
C THR A 200 21.63 -2.19 2.95
N LEU A 201 20.97 -1.26 3.66
CA LEU A 201 20.19 -0.19 3.02
C LEU A 201 21.07 0.92 2.43
N GLN A 202 22.13 1.33 3.12
CA GLN A 202 22.95 2.48 2.74
C GLN A 202 23.64 2.30 1.38
N GLY A 203 23.72 3.39 0.61
CA GLY A 203 24.48 3.42 -0.64
C GLY A 203 25.91 3.94 -0.51
N SER A 204 26.20 4.71 0.53
CA SER A 204 27.53 5.27 0.79
C SER A 204 27.76 5.53 2.27
N TYR A 205 29.04 5.59 2.69
CA TYR A 205 29.44 5.84 4.07
C TYR A 205 29.78 7.31 4.31
N TYR A 206 29.41 7.83 5.49
CA TYR A 206 29.95 9.12 5.95
C TYR A 206 31.49 9.06 6.00
N LEU A 207 32.05 8.01 6.61
CA LEU A 207 33.47 7.71 6.63
C LEU A 207 33.67 6.19 6.78
N ARG A 208 34.48 5.57 5.91
CA ARG A 208 34.90 4.17 6.06
C ARG A 208 36.34 4.03 5.58
N GLU A 209 37.18 3.38 6.40
CA GLU A 209 38.62 3.18 6.09
C GLU A 209 39.38 4.48 5.77
N GLY A 210 38.98 5.59 6.38
CA GLY A 210 39.56 6.91 6.12
C GLY A 210 39.04 7.61 4.84
N VAL A 211 38.10 6.98 4.11
CA VAL A 211 37.51 7.52 2.89
C VAL A 211 36.10 8.06 3.17
N LEU A 212 35.90 9.34 2.88
CA LEU A 212 34.58 9.99 2.92
C LEU A 212 33.76 9.57 1.71
N GLY A 213 32.48 9.25 1.91
CA GLY A 213 31.59 8.86 0.81
C GLY A 213 31.99 7.55 0.15
N LEU A 214 32.63 6.62 0.88
CA LEU A 214 32.99 5.31 0.31
C LEU A 214 31.72 4.60 -0.18
N ASP A 215 31.74 4.06 -1.40
CA ASP A 215 30.59 3.39 -2.02
C ASP A 215 30.29 2.06 -1.32
N GLU A 216 29.05 1.88 -0.85
CA GLU A 216 28.59 0.60 -0.32
C GLU A 216 27.94 -0.21 -1.44
N VAL A 217 28.71 -1.13 -1.99
CA VAL A 217 28.37 -1.88 -3.20
C VAL A 217 27.38 -3.01 -2.94
N TYR A 218 27.26 -3.48 -1.68
CA TYR A 218 26.21 -4.37 -1.21
C TYR A 218 24.92 -3.60 -0.85
N GLY A 219 24.97 -2.27 -0.89
CA GLY A 219 23.84 -1.38 -0.63
C GLY A 219 22.66 -1.61 -1.57
N VAL A 220 21.44 -1.63 -1.02
CA VAL A 220 20.18 -1.61 -1.78
C VAL A 220 20.05 -0.31 -2.56
N LEU A 221 20.44 0.80 -1.96
CA LEU A 221 20.42 2.11 -2.61
C LEU A 221 21.73 2.37 -3.35
N ASP A 222 21.63 3.14 -4.43
CA ASP A 222 22.80 3.66 -5.12
C ASP A 222 23.58 4.64 -4.24
N TRP A 223 24.80 4.97 -4.66
CA TRP A 223 25.72 5.84 -3.91
C TRP A 223 25.07 7.16 -3.45
N ALA A 224 24.15 7.69 -4.26
CA ALA A 224 23.43 8.93 -4.04
C ALA A 224 22.18 8.80 -3.15
N TRP A 225 21.83 7.59 -2.69
CA TRP A 225 20.64 7.30 -1.88
C TRP A 225 19.32 7.64 -2.59
N CYS A 226 19.32 7.70 -3.92
CA CYS A 226 18.21 8.25 -4.71
C CYS A 226 17.36 7.18 -5.39
N LYS A 227 17.93 6.01 -5.69
CA LYS A 227 17.26 4.92 -6.40
C LYS A 227 17.84 3.56 -5.97
N PRO A 228 17.13 2.46 -6.25
CA PRO A 228 17.74 1.14 -6.18
C PRO A 228 19.04 1.06 -6.97
N ARG A 229 20.05 0.41 -6.39
CA ARG A 229 21.31 0.11 -7.09
C ARG A 229 21.11 -0.93 -8.17
N ASN A 230 20.28 -1.94 -7.89
CA ASN A 230 20.01 -3.05 -8.79
C ASN A 230 18.55 -3.51 -8.67
N ASP A 231 17.71 -3.08 -9.62
CA ASP A 231 16.29 -3.44 -9.65
C ASP A 231 16.07 -4.96 -9.83
N THR A 232 16.98 -5.63 -10.55
CA THR A 232 16.91 -7.09 -10.71
C THR A 232 17.14 -7.80 -9.38
N ALA A 233 18.16 -7.41 -8.62
CA ALA A 233 18.44 -7.99 -7.30
C ALA A 233 17.26 -7.77 -6.33
N LEU A 234 16.67 -6.57 -6.31
CA LEU A 234 15.45 -6.31 -5.53
C LEU A 234 14.27 -7.18 -5.96
N THR A 235 14.08 -7.33 -7.28
CA THR A 235 12.99 -8.15 -7.82
C THR A 235 13.09 -9.60 -7.35
N ARG A 236 14.31 -10.13 -7.24
CA ARG A 236 14.56 -11.50 -6.76
C ARG A 236 14.10 -11.74 -5.32
N LEU A 237 14.05 -10.69 -4.50
CA LEU A 237 13.63 -10.78 -3.09
C LEU A 237 12.11 -10.78 -2.91
N HIS A 238 11.33 -10.30 -3.88
CA HIS A 238 9.88 -10.11 -3.72
C HIS A 238 9.13 -11.34 -3.25
N ALA A 239 9.46 -12.52 -3.79
CA ALA A 239 8.81 -13.76 -3.38
C ALA A 239 9.13 -14.16 -1.93
N LEU A 240 10.27 -13.74 -1.39
CA LEU A 240 10.72 -14.03 -0.02
C LEU A 240 10.21 -13.00 1.01
N GLN A 241 9.71 -11.84 0.57
CA GLN A 241 9.20 -10.79 1.48
C GLN A 241 7.93 -11.18 2.22
N ARG A 242 7.13 -12.07 1.62
CA ARG A 242 5.96 -12.67 2.27
C ARG A 242 6.36 -14.08 2.70
N PRO A 243 5.92 -14.60 3.84
CA PRO A 243 6.13 -16.00 4.18
C PRO A 243 5.40 -16.92 3.20
N PHE A 244 6.01 -18.03 2.79
CA PHE A 244 5.35 -19.10 2.03
C PHE A 244 4.42 -19.90 2.94
N ARG A 245 4.78 -20.08 4.21
CA ARG A 245 4.02 -20.78 5.25
C ARG A 245 4.19 -20.09 6.61
N GLY A 246 3.70 -20.71 7.68
CA GLY A 246 3.94 -20.23 9.04
C GLY A 246 2.73 -20.36 9.96
N PRO A 247 2.95 -20.51 11.29
CA PRO A 247 1.87 -20.55 12.27
C PRO A 247 0.96 -19.32 12.18
N GLY A 248 -0.36 -19.52 12.04
CA GLY A 248 -1.33 -18.43 11.97
C GLY A 248 -1.34 -17.64 10.65
N LEU A 249 -0.51 -18.01 9.66
CA LEU A 249 -0.41 -17.36 8.35
C LEU A 249 -0.96 -18.23 7.20
N ALA A 250 -1.50 -19.41 7.50
CA ALA A 250 -2.05 -20.30 6.50
C ALA A 250 -3.37 -19.76 5.92
N GLU A 251 -3.38 -19.51 4.62
CA GLU A 251 -4.53 -19.06 3.84
C GLU A 251 -5.13 -20.19 2.98
N ALA A 252 -4.38 -21.29 2.81
CA ALA A 252 -4.78 -22.49 2.09
C ALA A 252 -4.11 -23.73 2.70
N ALA A 253 -4.66 -24.91 2.40
CA ALA A 253 -4.03 -26.18 2.76
C ALA A 253 -2.64 -26.30 2.08
N PRO A 254 -1.58 -26.76 2.78
CA PRO A 254 -0.22 -26.77 2.25
C PRO A 254 -0.11 -27.42 0.87
N TYR A 255 0.52 -26.75 -0.09
CA TYR A 255 0.72 -27.21 -1.47
C TYR A 255 2.13 -26.92 -1.97
N THR A 256 2.50 -27.50 -3.11
CA THR A 256 3.82 -27.29 -3.71
C THR A 256 3.80 -26.11 -4.67
N VAL A 257 4.84 -25.29 -4.63
CA VAL A 257 5.14 -24.24 -5.60
C VAL A 257 6.50 -24.54 -6.24
N MET A 258 6.62 -24.32 -7.54
CA MET A 258 7.91 -24.39 -8.24
C MET A 258 8.53 -23.00 -8.26
N PHE A 259 9.44 -22.74 -7.33
CA PHE A 259 10.14 -21.46 -7.14
C PHE A 259 11.46 -21.45 -7.93
N HIS A 260 11.69 -20.39 -8.71
CA HIS A 260 12.92 -20.16 -9.44
C HIS A 260 13.77 -19.12 -8.69
N PRO A 261 14.82 -19.52 -7.96
CA PRO A 261 15.51 -18.68 -6.99
C PRO A 261 16.30 -17.54 -7.64
N THR A 262 16.78 -17.72 -8.86
CA THR A 262 17.53 -16.69 -9.59
C THR A 262 16.67 -15.52 -10.04
N THR A 263 15.35 -15.72 -10.20
CA THR A 263 14.44 -14.64 -10.63
C THR A 263 13.51 -14.18 -9.51
N GLY A 264 13.41 -14.94 -8.41
CA GLY A 264 12.42 -14.70 -7.35
C GLY A 264 10.98 -14.92 -7.83
N ARG A 265 10.77 -15.75 -8.87
CA ARG A 265 9.47 -16.00 -9.49
C ARG A 265 9.07 -17.45 -9.37
N CYS A 266 7.79 -17.73 -9.60
CA CYS A 266 7.26 -19.08 -9.54
C CYS A 266 6.63 -19.46 -10.88
N VAL A 267 6.54 -20.77 -11.13
CA VAL A 267 5.83 -21.28 -12.30
C VAL A 267 4.34 -20.98 -12.15
N VAL A 268 3.76 -20.33 -13.16
CA VAL A 268 2.34 -19.99 -13.25
C VAL A 268 1.78 -20.51 -14.57
N ARG A 269 0.47 -20.79 -14.58
CA ARG A 269 -0.27 -21.16 -15.78
C ARG A 269 -0.95 -19.91 -16.33
N ARG A 270 -0.78 -19.64 -17.63
CA ARG A 270 -1.56 -18.62 -18.35
C ARG A 270 -2.51 -19.32 -19.31
N SER A 271 -3.78 -18.97 -19.21
CA SER A 271 -4.81 -19.42 -20.14
C SER A 271 -5.15 -18.28 -21.09
N SER A 272 -5.00 -18.51 -22.40
CA SER A 272 -5.60 -17.67 -23.44
C SER A 272 -6.76 -18.42 -24.11
N LEU A 273 -7.53 -17.73 -24.96
CA LEU A 273 -8.61 -18.31 -25.77
C LEU A 273 -8.15 -19.48 -26.66
N VAL A 274 -6.83 -19.62 -26.90
CA VAL A 274 -6.26 -20.55 -27.90
C VAL A 274 -5.32 -21.57 -27.26
N GLN A 275 -4.66 -21.25 -26.14
CA GLN A 275 -3.64 -22.13 -25.56
C GLN A 275 -3.41 -21.87 -24.06
N THR A 276 -3.08 -22.94 -23.35
CA THR A 276 -2.55 -22.90 -21.98
C THR A 276 -1.02 -22.99 -22.03
N THR A 277 -0.32 -22.03 -21.44
CA THR A 277 1.15 -21.99 -21.37
C THR A 277 1.64 -21.94 -19.93
N LEU A 278 2.87 -22.42 -19.70
CA LEU A 278 3.58 -22.30 -18.43
C LEU A 278 4.70 -21.29 -18.56
N GLU A 279 4.83 -20.43 -17.56
CA GLU A 279 5.82 -19.34 -17.54
C GLU A 279 6.20 -18.97 -16.10
N LEU A 280 7.24 -18.15 -15.94
CA LEU A 280 7.56 -17.50 -14.67
C LEU A 280 6.68 -16.27 -14.43
N GLY A 281 5.95 -16.28 -13.31
CA GLY A 281 5.13 -15.18 -12.84
C GLY A 281 5.34 -14.88 -11.36
N SER A 282 4.48 -14.02 -10.80
CA SER A 282 4.50 -13.75 -9.36
C SER A 282 4.16 -15.03 -8.59
N CYS A 283 4.85 -15.27 -7.47
CA CYS A 283 4.54 -16.41 -6.60
C CYS A 283 3.17 -16.29 -5.91
N GLY A 284 2.49 -15.15 -5.97
CA GLY A 284 1.09 -15.02 -5.56
C GLY A 284 0.10 -15.49 -6.63
N GLU A 285 0.53 -15.65 -7.88
CA GLU A 285 -0.29 -16.11 -9.01
C GLU A 285 -0.10 -17.60 -9.31
N THR A 286 0.73 -18.28 -8.51
CA THR A 286 1.02 -19.70 -8.73
C THR A 286 -0.19 -20.56 -8.34
N GLU A 287 -0.36 -21.64 -9.09
CA GLU A 287 -1.37 -22.63 -8.80
C GLU A 287 -0.93 -23.57 -7.69
N ALA A 288 -1.88 -24.27 -7.10
CA ALA A 288 -1.55 -25.30 -6.13
C ALA A 288 -1.06 -26.56 -6.83
N TRP A 289 0.24 -26.83 -6.81
CA TRP A 289 0.79 -28.08 -7.34
C TRP A 289 0.82 -29.17 -6.27
N ALA A 290 0.82 -30.41 -6.73
CA ALA A 290 1.15 -31.60 -5.96
C ALA A 290 2.35 -32.28 -6.60
N TYR A 291 3.37 -32.56 -5.78
CA TYR A 291 4.48 -33.40 -6.17
C TYR A 291 4.42 -34.73 -5.41
N THR A 292 4.40 -35.84 -6.14
CA THR A 292 4.45 -37.18 -5.56
C THR A 292 5.81 -37.81 -5.86
N ALA A 293 6.70 -37.88 -4.87
CA ALA A 293 8.05 -38.40 -5.06
C ALA A 293 8.09 -39.87 -5.53
N SER A 294 7.17 -40.72 -5.06
CA SER A 294 7.09 -42.13 -5.46
C SER A 294 6.66 -42.33 -6.91
N GLN A 295 5.90 -41.38 -7.47
CA GLN A 295 5.45 -41.41 -8.86
C GLN A 295 6.24 -40.44 -9.76
N GLN A 296 7.12 -39.63 -9.17
CA GLN A 296 7.83 -38.53 -9.83
C GLN A 296 6.88 -37.61 -10.62
N ARG A 297 5.68 -37.38 -10.09
CA ARG A 297 4.59 -36.69 -10.79
C ARG A 297 4.40 -35.30 -10.23
N LEU A 298 4.44 -34.29 -11.11
CA LEU A 298 4.01 -32.91 -10.83
C LEU A 298 2.66 -32.67 -11.49
N SER A 299 1.63 -32.42 -10.69
CA SER A 299 0.27 -32.16 -11.19
C SER A 299 -0.39 -31.01 -10.45
N PRO A 300 -1.16 -30.16 -11.14
CA PRO A 300 -2.03 -29.19 -10.49
C PRO A 300 -3.10 -29.88 -9.64
N ARG A 301 -3.39 -29.36 -8.44
CA ARG A 301 -4.37 -29.96 -7.51
C ARG A 301 -5.81 -29.81 -7.99
N ASP A 302 -6.11 -28.74 -8.71
CA ASP A 302 -7.41 -28.45 -9.30
C ASP A 302 -7.70 -29.31 -10.55
N SER A 303 -6.65 -29.80 -11.20
CA SER A 303 -6.72 -30.62 -12.41
C SER A 303 -5.80 -31.85 -12.28
N PRO A 304 -6.08 -32.78 -11.35
CA PRO A 304 -5.16 -33.87 -11.01
C PRO A 304 -4.92 -34.85 -12.16
N LEU A 305 -5.80 -34.87 -13.18
CA LEU A 305 -5.62 -35.66 -14.40
C LEU A 305 -4.50 -35.12 -15.31
N LEU A 306 -4.17 -33.84 -15.19
CA LEU A 306 -3.06 -33.22 -15.92
C LEU A 306 -1.75 -33.39 -15.13
N CYS A 307 -0.64 -33.42 -15.84
CA CYS A 307 0.70 -33.37 -15.26
C CYS A 307 1.66 -32.57 -16.13
N LEU A 308 2.71 -32.04 -15.50
CA LEU A 308 3.82 -31.43 -16.19
C LEU A 308 4.54 -32.47 -17.05
N ARG A 309 4.86 -32.10 -18.28
CA ARG A 309 5.49 -32.97 -19.27
C ARG A 309 6.48 -32.18 -20.12
N ALA A 310 7.62 -32.80 -20.43
CA ALA A 310 8.57 -32.33 -21.42
C ALA A 310 8.16 -32.71 -22.86
N GLU A 311 8.48 -31.86 -23.83
CA GLU A 311 8.25 -32.13 -25.27
C GLU A 311 9.56 -32.32 -26.06
N GLY A 312 10.71 -32.20 -25.40
CA GLY A 312 12.04 -32.34 -26.02
C GLY A 312 12.95 -31.14 -25.73
N ALA A 313 14.22 -31.23 -26.13
CA ALA A 313 15.18 -30.14 -25.98
C ALA A 313 14.72 -28.87 -26.74
N GLY A 314 14.81 -27.70 -26.09
CA GLY A 314 14.39 -26.41 -26.63
C GLY A 314 12.87 -26.24 -26.80
N ARG A 315 12.06 -27.20 -26.35
CA ARG A 315 10.59 -27.15 -26.48
C ARG A 315 9.92 -26.70 -25.17
N PRO A 316 8.75 -26.05 -25.25
CA PRO A 316 7.98 -25.67 -24.05
C PRO A 316 7.59 -26.88 -23.19
N ALA A 317 7.72 -26.74 -21.88
CA ALA A 317 7.10 -27.68 -20.94
C ALA A 317 5.58 -27.44 -20.92
N ARG A 318 4.77 -28.51 -20.92
CA ARG A 318 3.29 -28.40 -21.00
C ARG A 318 2.58 -29.25 -19.96
N LEU A 319 1.31 -28.96 -19.76
CA LEU A 319 0.38 -29.83 -19.06
C LEU A 319 -0.29 -30.79 -20.04
N GLY A 320 -0.24 -32.09 -19.74
CA GLY A 320 -0.86 -33.13 -20.57
C GLY A 320 -1.54 -34.21 -19.75
N LEU A 321 -2.39 -35.02 -20.41
CA LEU A 321 -3.09 -36.16 -19.79
C LEU A 321 -2.21 -37.41 -19.67
N SER A 322 -1.14 -37.50 -20.46
CA SER A 322 -0.22 -38.65 -20.49
C SER A 322 0.86 -38.51 -19.43
N CYS A 323 0.57 -39.00 -18.23
CA CYS A 323 1.41 -38.84 -17.04
C CYS A 323 2.23 -40.07 -16.64
N GLY A 324 2.21 -41.13 -17.45
CA GLY A 324 2.83 -42.41 -17.12
C GLY A 324 4.21 -42.64 -17.74
N ASP A 325 4.61 -41.84 -18.72
CA ASP A 325 5.86 -42.05 -19.46
C ASP A 325 7.04 -41.24 -18.91
N GLU A 326 8.22 -41.51 -19.45
CA GLU A 326 9.49 -40.96 -18.98
C GLU A 326 9.59 -39.42 -19.10
N LEU A 327 8.86 -38.81 -20.04
CA LEU A 327 8.82 -37.35 -20.22
C LEU A 327 7.88 -36.62 -19.25
N ALA A 328 7.09 -37.36 -18.46
CA ALA A 328 6.24 -36.84 -17.39
C ALA A 328 6.75 -37.20 -15.97
N ARG A 329 7.89 -37.91 -15.86
CA ARG A 329 8.51 -38.33 -14.59
C ARG A 329 9.63 -37.38 -14.19
N TRP A 330 9.30 -36.42 -13.33
CA TRP A 330 10.19 -35.38 -12.84
C TRP A 330 10.92 -35.77 -11.56
N SER A 331 12.24 -35.82 -11.64
CA SER A 331 13.15 -36.17 -10.55
C SER A 331 14.02 -34.98 -10.13
N LEU A 332 14.38 -34.91 -8.84
CA LEU A 332 15.35 -33.95 -8.32
C LEU A 332 16.77 -34.54 -8.43
N THR A 333 17.39 -34.34 -9.60
CA THR A 333 18.56 -35.14 -10.02
C THR A 333 19.91 -34.59 -9.51
N SER A 334 20.05 -33.28 -9.33
CA SER A 334 21.32 -32.67 -8.88
C SER A 334 21.61 -32.91 -7.38
N ASP A 335 22.87 -32.73 -6.99
CA ASP A 335 23.29 -32.78 -5.57
C ASP A 335 22.56 -31.73 -4.72
N SER A 336 22.36 -30.54 -5.28
CA SER A 336 21.60 -29.43 -4.68
C SER A 336 20.08 -29.66 -4.65
N LYS A 337 19.57 -30.67 -5.35
CA LYS A 337 18.14 -30.92 -5.57
C LYS A 337 17.39 -29.72 -6.19
N LEU A 338 18.10 -28.93 -7.00
CA LEU A 338 17.53 -27.79 -7.74
C LEU A 338 17.21 -28.11 -9.20
N HIS A 339 17.63 -29.26 -9.73
CA HIS A 339 17.30 -29.65 -11.10
C HIS A 339 16.07 -30.55 -11.12
N LEU A 340 14.96 -30.05 -11.68
CA LEU A 340 13.79 -30.84 -12.04
C LEU A 340 14.02 -31.46 -13.41
N ALA A 341 14.24 -32.78 -13.47
CA ALA A 341 14.69 -33.47 -14.68
C ALA A 341 13.83 -34.69 -15.05
N VAL A 342 13.67 -34.92 -16.36
CA VAL A 342 13.06 -36.10 -16.97
C VAL A 342 14.07 -36.89 -17.81
N ASN A 343 13.78 -38.15 -18.10
CA ASN A 343 14.62 -38.95 -19.01
C ASN A 343 14.24 -38.66 -20.47
N GLY A 344 15.09 -37.93 -21.19
CA GLY A 344 14.89 -37.49 -22.57
C GLY A 344 15.39 -38.48 -23.63
N SER A 345 15.96 -39.62 -23.24
CA SER A 345 16.52 -40.61 -24.17
C SER A 345 15.50 -41.19 -25.16
N SER A 346 14.20 -40.99 -24.93
CA SER A 346 13.11 -41.39 -25.83
C SER A 346 12.76 -40.36 -26.91
N SER A 347 13.32 -39.14 -26.89
CA SER A 347 13.06 -38.11 -27.91
C SER A 347 14.09 -38.21 -29.05
N SER A 348 14.03 -39.29 -29.82
CA SER A 348 14.85 -39.43 -31.03
C SER A 348 14.24 -38.59 -32.17
N SER A 349 14.74 -37.37 -32.35
CA SER A 349 14.83 -36.78 -33.68
C SER A 349 16.23 -36.18 -33.88
N SER A 350 16.86 -36.65 -34.94
CA SER A 350 18.21 -36.36 -35.40
C SER A 350 18.56 -34.87 -35.41
N SER A 351 19.51 -34.46 -34.56
CA SER A 351 20.52 -33.49 -34.96
C SER A 351 21.83 -33.82 -34.24
N SER A 352 22.83 -34.10 -35.06
CA SER A 352 24.20 -34.36 -34.71
C SER A 352 24.88 -33.05 -34.33
N GLU A 353 25.09 -32.81 -33.03
CA GLU A 353 26.17 -31.94 -32.56
C GLU A 353 26.85 -32.56 -31.35
N THR A 354 28.13 -32.86 -31.53
CA THR A 354 29.10 -33.23 -30.51
C THR A 354 29.44 -32.01 -29.65
N SER A 355 29.19 -32.05 -28.33
CA SER A 355 30.06 -31.40 -27.35
C SER A 355 29.75 -31.79 -25.88
N ASN A 356 30.70 -32.48 -25.25
CA ASN A 356 31.16 -32.39 -23.85
C ASN A 356 30.25 -31.80 -22.73
N GLY A 357 29.00 -32.25 -22.57
CA GLY A 357 28.18 -31.96 -21.39
C GLY A 357 27.67 -33.23 -20.73
N GLY A 358 28.20 -33.61 -19.56
CA GLY A 358 27.94 -34.88 -18.87
C GLY A 358 26.53 -35.10 -18.27
N GLY A 359 25.46 -34.75 -18.99
CA GLY A 359 24.08 -35.08 -18.65
C GLY A 359 23.59 -36.26 -19.48
N GLY A 360 23.60 -37.47 -18.93
CA GLY A 360 23.26 -38.71 -19.64
C GLY A 360 21.80 -38.81 -20.14
N GLY A 361 21.47 -38.09 -21.22
CA GLY A 361 20.16 -38.12 -21.87
C GLY A 361 19.01 -37.43 -21.11
N MET A 362 19.29 -36.71 -20.01
CA MET A 362 18.26 -36.03 -19.20
C MET A 362 17.92 -34.64 -19.72
N LEU A 363 16.64 -34.27 -19.65
CA LEU A 363 16.14 -32.93 -19.91
C LEU A 363 15.69 -32.27 -18.60
N CYS A 364 16.22 -31.09 -18.30
CA CYS A 364 15.87 -30.29 -17.13
C CYS A 364 14.87 -29.20 -17.51
N LEU A 365 13.98 -28.87 -16.56
CA LEU A 365 13.18 -27.66 -16.64
C LEU A 365 14.11 -26.45 -16.66
N ASP A 366 13.87 -25.55 -17.59
CA ASP A 366 14.76 -24.42 -17.88
C ASP A 366 13.92 -23.18 -18.19
N VAL A 367 14.48 -22.02 -17.87
CA VAL A 367 13.93 -20.73 -18.28
C VAL A 367 14.44 -20.42 -19.68
N GLY A 368 13.52 -20.18 -20.61
CA GLY A 368 13.85 -19.83 -21.99
C GLY A 368 14.62 -18.51 -22.09
N ASP A 369 15.20 -18.25 -23.26
CA ASP A 369 16.05 -17.06 -23.51
C ASP A 369 15.30 -15.72 -23.33
N ASP A 370 13.97 -15.74 -23.35
CA ASP A 370 13.11 -14.59 -23.04
C ASP A 370 13.04 -14.26 -21.53
N GLY A 371 13.67 -15.07 -20.67
CA GLY A 371 13.69 -14.93 -19.23
C GLY A 371 12.35 -15.26 -18.55
N ARG A 372 11.39 -15.84 -19.27
CA ARG A 372 10.01 -16.03 -18.79
C ARG A 372 9.41 -17.39 -19.16
N SER A 373 9.61 -17.86 -20.38
CA SER A 373 9.02 -19.10 -20.87
C SER A 373 9.63 -20.31 -20.17
N LEU A 374 8.82 -21.35 -19.95
CA LEU A 374 9.28 -22.61 -19.38
C LEU A 374 9.52 -23.61 -20.50
N VAL A 375 10.79 -23.98 -20.69
CA VAL A 375 11.23 -24.95 -21.70
C VAL A 375 11.94 -26.12 -21.04
N THR A 376 12.29 -27.14 -21.82
CA THR A 376 13.16 -28.22 -21.36
C THR A 376 14.43 -28.27 -22.20
N ASN A 377 15.59 -28.36 -21.55
CA ASN A 377 16.90 -28.43 -22.21
C ASN A 377 17.77 -29.52 -21.59
N PRO A 378 18.84 -29.99 -22.26
CA PRO A 378 19.81 -30.88 -21.64
C PRO A 378 20.28 -30.31 -20.30
N CYS A 379 20.25 -31.14 -19.27
CA CYS A 379 20.64 -30.71 -17.93
C CYS A 379 22.11 -30.27 -17.90
N ARG A 380 22.37 -29.09 -17.32
CA ARG A 380 23.70 -28.50 -17.18
C ARG A 380 24.24 -28.73 -15.77
N CYS A 381 25.57 -28.69 -15.67
CA CYS A 381 26.30 -28.70 -14.40
C CYS A 381 26.01 -29.90 -13.48
N LEU A 382 25.55 -31.03 -14.03
CA LEU A 382 25.40 -32.30 -13.29
C LEU A 382 26.72 -33.08 -13.17
N SER A 383 27.71 -32.74 -14.00
CA SER A 383 29.07 -33.31 -13.96
C SER A 383 30.05 -32.32 -13.32
N SER A 384 31.28 -32.74 -13.03
CA SER A 384 32.32 -31.97 -12.31
C SER A 384 32.91 -30.76 -13.08
N ASP A 385 32.18 -30.17 -14.01
CA ASP A 385 32.58 -28.92 -14.67
C ASP A 385 32.41 -27.74 -13.71
N ASN A 386 33.53 -27.11 -13.39
CA ASN A 386 33.64 -25.99 -12.45
C ASN A 386 33.30 -24.62 -13.07
N SER A 387 33.28 -24.54 -14.40
CA SER A 387 32.97 -23.31 -15.14
C SER A 387 31.47 -23.13 -15.41
N CYS A 388 30.70 -24.22 -15.28
CA CYS A 388 29.30 -24.29 -15.64
C CYS A 388 28.37 -23.41 -14.77
N ASP A 389 27.35 -22.83 -15.41
CA ASP A 389 26.29 -22.03 -14.80
C ASP A 389 24.92 -22.75 -14.90
N PRO A 390 24.34 -23.18 -13.76
CA PRO A 390 23.05 -23.87 -13.73
C PRO A 390 21.85 -22.96 -13.44
N GLU A 391 22.04 -21.64 -13.30
CA GLU A 391 21.05 -20.76 -12.65
C GLU A 391 19.68 -20.69 -13.34
N SER A 392 19.61 -20.89 -14.66
CA SER A 392 18.34 -20.93 -15.41
C SER A 392 17.57 -22.25 -15.24
N GLN A 393 18.25 -23.31 -14.79
CA GLN A 393 17.69 -24.65 -14.56
C GLN A 393 17.42 -24.94 -13.09
N TRP A 394 17.65 -23.96 -12.21
CA TRP A 394 17.38 -24.09 -10.79
C TRP A 394 15.90 -23.84 -10.48
N PHE A 395 15.23 -24.87 -10.00
CA PHE A 395 13.88 -24.82 -9.49
C PHE A 395 13.81 -25.55 -8.14
N LYS A 396 13.25 -24.88 -7.15
CA LYS A 396 13.00 -25.44 -5.83
C LYS A 396 11.50 -25.72 -5.66
N LEU A 397 11.18 -26.93 -5.21
CA LEU A 397 9.82 -27.28 -4.80
C LEU A 397 9.61 -26.78 -3.36
N VAL A 398 8.84 -25.71 -3.20
CA VAL A 398 8.58 -25.04 -1.92
C VAL A 398 7.18 -25.37 -1.42
N THR A 399 7.03 -25.59 -0.12
CA THR A 399 5.70 -25.76 0.49
C THR A 399 5.09 -24.40 0.80
N SER A 400 3.92 -24.11 0.24
CA SER A 400 3.18 -22.86 0.43
C SER A 400 1.82 -23.12 1.08
N THR A 401 1.39 -22.21 1.95
CA THR A 401 0.03 -22.07 2.46
C THR A 401 -0.59 -20.74 2.09
N ARG A 402 0.02 -19.96 1.18
CA ARG A 402 -0.57 -18.72 0.67
C ARG A 402 -1.85 -19.01 -0.10
N SER A 403 -2.77 -18.05 -0.16
CA SER A 403 -3.94 -18.14 -1.04
C SER A 403 -3.53 -18.49 -2.48
N VAL A 404 -4.25 -19.43 -3.08
CA VAL A 404 -3.99 -19.94 -4.43
C VAL A 404 -4.59 -18.96 -5.44
N ALA A 405 -4.05 -18.89 -6.66
CA ALA A 405 -4.55 -18.02 -7.74
C ALA A 405 -6.09 -18.06 -7.95
N ALA A 406 -6.73 -19.23 -7.74
CA ALA A 406 -8.18 -19.40 -7.80
C ALA A 406 -8.94 -18.71 -6.64
N ALA A 407 -8.30 -18.55 -5.47
CA ALA A 407 -8.81 -17.84 -4.30
C ALA A 407 -8.46 -16.33 -4.31
N THR A 408 -7.43 -15.91 -5.06
CA THR A 408 -7.13 -14.49 -5.30
C THR A 408 -8.03 -13.82 -6.33
N ASN A 409 -8.97 -14.56 -6.92
CA ASN A 409 -10.12 -14.00 -7.64
C ASN A 409 -11.23 -13.50 -6.69
N THR A 410 -10.87 -13.08 -5.47
CA THR A 410 -11.75 -12.21 -4.71
C THR A 410 -11.50 -10.77 -5.16
N MET A 411 -12.56 -10.11 -5.59
CA MET A 411 -12.61 -8.71 -6.03
C MET A 411 -11.79 -7.74 -5.16
N LEU A 412 -11.77 -7.97 -3.84
CA LEU A 412 -11.05 -7.16 -2.85
C LEU A 412 -9.51 -7.26 -2.98
N ALA A 413 -8.98 -8.42 -3.37
CA ALA A 413 -7.55 -8.60 -3.61
C ALA A 413 -7.09 -8.02 -4.97
N GLN A 414 -8.04 -7.83 -5.90
CA GLN A 414 -7.84 -7.23 -7.22
C GLN A 414 -8.06 -5.72 -7.25
N LEU A 415 -8.57 -5.11 -6.16
CA LEU A 415 -8.55 -3.66 -6.02
C LEU A 415 -7.10 -3.21 -6.22
N PRO A 416 -6.83 -2.31 -7.19
CA PRO A 416 -5.47 -1.84 -7.46
C PRO A 416 -4.77 -1.48 -6.14
N PRO A 417 -3.48 -1.76 -5.95
CA PRO A 417 -2.74 -1.36 -4.74
C PRO A 417 -2.94 0.12 -4.37
N LYS A 418 -3.28 0.96 -5.37
CA LYS A 418 -3.65 2.37 -5.25
C LYS A 418 -4.99 2.66 -4.55
N LEU A 419 -5.87 1.67 -4.38
CA LEU A 419 -7.14 1.79 -3.64
C LEU A 419 -6.99 1.42 -2.15
N ARG A 420 -5.87 0.84 -1.71
CA ARG A 420 -5.64 0.50 -0.29
C ARG A 420 -5.50 1.73 0.62
N SER A 421 -5.23 2.91 0.04
CA SER A 421 -5.24 4.20 0.75
C SER A 421 -6.63 4.83 0.86
N TRP A 422 -7.65 4.22 0.26
CA TRP A 422 -9.00 4.78 0.21
C TRP A 422 -9.83 4.31 1.41
N LYS A 423 -10.83 5.10 1.74
CA LYS A 423 -11.85 4.80 2.75
C LYS A 423 -13.12 4.33 2.02
N ILE A 424 -13.91 3.49 2.66
CA ILE A 424 -15.17 2.97 2.10
C ILE A 424 -16.35 3.48 2.94
N ARG A 425 -17.25 4.26 2.32
CA ARG A 425 -18.60 4.50 2.83
C ARG A 425 -19.46 3.31 2.43
N LEU A 426 -19.83 2.47 3.39
CA LEU A 426 -20.53 1.21 3.16
C LEU A 426 -22.00 1.34 3.56
N THR A 427 -22.87 1.27 2.57
CA THR A 427 -24.30 1.46 2.72
C THR A 427 -24.99 0.25 3.33
N TRP A 428 -25.99 0.48 4.18
CA TRP A 428 -26.82 -0.58 4.78
C TRP A 428 -28.26 -0.10 5.03
N PRO A 429 -29.28 -0.96 4.90
CA PRO A 429 -30.66 -0.60 5.22
C PRO A 429 -31.03 -0.92 6.68
N THR A 430 -31.86 -0.10 7.32
CA THR A 430 -32.27 -0.27 8.74
C THR A 430 -32.78 -1.68 9.05
N TYR A 431 -33.64 -2.25 8.18
CA TYR A 431 -34.20 -3.58 8.39
C TYR A 431 -33.18 -4.71 8.33
N LEU A 432 -31.99 -4.51 7.76
CA LEU A 432 -30.93 -5.51 7.87
C LEU A 432 -30.53 -5.75 9.33
N ALA A 433 -30.57 -4.71 10.16
CA ALA A 433 -30.20 -4.78 11.58
C ALA A 433 -31.38 -5.13 12.50
N THR A 434 -32.63 -4.88 12.09
CA THR A 434 -33.80 -4.97 12.98
C THR A 434 -34.83 -6.03 12.59
N ASN A 435 -34.91 -6.42 11.30
CA ASN A 435 -35.84 -7.43 10.83
C ASN A 435 -35.16 -8.80 10.81
N ALA A 436 -35.43 -9.63 11.82
CA ALA A 436 -34.81 -10.95 11.96
C ALA A 436 -35.06 -11.88 10.75
N THR A 437 -36.19 -11.75 10.05
CA THR A 437 -36.48 -12.57 8.86
C THR A 437 -35.57 -12.17 7.69
N LEU A 438 -35.28 -10.87 7.53
CA LEU A 438 -34.34 -10.38 6.52
C LEU A 438 -32.90 -10.68 6.92
N ALA A 439 -32.52 -10.36 8.15
CA ALA A 439 -31.16 -10.55 8.67
C ALA A 439 -30.70 -12.01 8.57
N ASN A 440 -31.57 -12.96 8.93
CA ASN A 440 -31.30 -14.40 8.91
C ASN A 440 -31.51 -15.06 7.54
N LEU A 441 -31.89 -14.30 6.51
CA LEU A 441 -32.05 -14.85 5.17
C LEU A 441 -30.68 -15.29 4.63
N PRO A 442 -30.49 -16.55 4.19
CA PRO A 442 -29.23 -16.94 3.56
C PRO A 442 -29.00 -16.17 2.26
N LEU A 443 -27.76 -15.80 1.96
CA LEU A 443 -27.39 -15.06 0.74
C LEU A 443 -27.89 -15.74 -0.53
N ARG A 444 -27.74 -17.07 -0.62
CA ARG A 444 -28.26 -17.89 -1.72
C ARG A 444 -29.75 -17.64 -1.92
N THR A 445 -30.54 -17.80 -0.86
CA THR A 445 -31.99 -17.65 -0.93
C THR A 445 -32.38 -16.22 -1.29
N SER A 446 -31.64 -15.21 -0.79
CA SER A 446 -31.84 -13.81 -1.18
C SER A 446 -31.66 -13.60 -2.68
N LEU A 447 -30.55 -14.10 -3.25
CA LEU A 447 -30.25 -14.00 -4.67
C LEU A 447 -31.25 -14.79 -5.54
N GLU A 448 -31.66 -15.98 -5.12
CA GLU A 448 -32.66 -16.80 -5.83
C GLU A 448 -34.03 -16.13 -5.85
N ARG A 449 -34.46 -15.50 -4.75
CA ARG A 449 -35.71 -14.72 -4.69
C ARG A 449 -35.71 -13.51 -5.62
N LEU A 450 -34.53 -12.97 -5.92
CA LEU A 450 -34.34 -11.88 -6.88
C LEU A 450 -34.18 -12.40 -8.32
N GLY A 451 -34.27 -13.71 -8.55
CA GLY A 451 -34.12 -14.31 -9.87
C GLY A 451 -32.69 -14.28 -10.40
N MET A 452 -31.68 -14.45 -9.54
CA MET A 452 -30.25 -14.25 -9.87
C MET A 452 -29.39 -15.53 -9.79
N PRO A 453 -29.71 -16.60 -10.54
CA PRO A 453 -28.96 -17.86 -10.45
C PRO A 453 -27.49 -17.73 -10.89
N GLU A 454 -27.17 -16.81 -11.81
CA GLU A 454 -25.80 -16.52 -12.25
C GLU A 454 -24.97 -15.88 -11.12
N SER A 455 -25.58 -15.01 -10.32
CA SER A 455 -24.90 -14.43 -9.14
C SER A 455 -24.64 -15.48 -8.07
N VAL A 456 -25.59 -16.41 -7.85
CA VAL A 456 -25.37 -17.57 -6.97
C VAL A 456 -24.21 -18.42 -7.48
N ALA A 457 -24.12 -18.66 -8.79
CA ALA A 457 -23.00 -19.38 -9.39
C ALA A 457 -21.67 -18.63 -9.22
N GLY A 458 -21.66 -17.32 -9.43
CA GLY A 458 -20.49 -16.46 -9.22
C GLY A 458 -19.99 -16.49 -7.77
N VAL A 459 -20.88 -16.37 -6.79
CA VAL A 459 -20.51 -16.48 -5.37
C VAL A 459 -20.07 -17.91 -5.04
N ARG A 460 -20.68 -18.95 -5.62
CA ARG A 460 -20.24 -20.35 -5.43
C ARG A 460 -18.80 -20.58 -5.83
N VAL A 461 -18.37 -19.97 -6.94
CA VAL A 461 -17.01 -20.11 -7.45
C VAL A 461 -16.03 -19.29 -6.63
N ASN A 462 -16.36 -18.02 -6.35
CA ASN A 462 -15.39 -17.07 -5.82
C ASN A 462 -15.42 -16.93 -4.29
N ASN A 463 -16.58 -17.14 -3.66
CA ASN A 463 -16.80 -17.01 -2.21
C ASN A 463 -17.77 -18.09 -1.68
N PRO A 464 -17.47 -19.39 -1.89
CA PRO A 464 -18.42 -20.48 -1.59
C PRO A 464 -18.93 -20.47 -0.15
N GLY A 465 -18.08 -20.06 0.80
CA GLY A 465 -18.42 -20.00 2.22
C GLY A 465 -19.50 -18.99 2.59
N LEU A 466 -19.86 -18.05 1.71
CA LEU A 466 -20.88 -17.01 2.00
C LEU A 466 -22.30 -17.40 1.57
N LEU A 467 -22.47 -18.43 0.73
CA LEU A 467 -23.76 -18.70 0.09
C LEU A 467 -24.87 -19.02 1.09
N ASP A 468 -24.57 -19.81 2.10
CA ASP A 468 -25.57 -20.28 3.06
C ASP A 468 -25.46 -19.53 4.40
N VAL A 469 -24.79 -18.37 4.39
CA VAL A 469 -24.61 -17.46 5.52
C VAL A 469 -25.73 -16.41 5.53
N PRO A 470 -26.30 -16.08 6.72
CA PRO A 470 -27.23 -14.97 6.89
C PRO A 470 -26.74 -13.65 6.30
N LEU A 471 -27.62 -12.83 5.71
CA LEU A 471 -27.26 -11.54 5.13
C LEU A 471 -26.52 -10.62 6.12
N ILE A 472 -26.92 -10.61 7.40
CA ILE A 472 -26.24 -9.78 8.41
C ILE A 472 -24.80 -10.26 8.66
N ASP A 473 -24.58 -11.56 8.66
CA ASP A 473 -23.26 -12.16 8.86
C ASP A 473 -22.38 -11.96 7.60
N VAL A 474 -22.97 -12.00 6.40
CA VAL A 474 -22.26 -11.62 5.16
C VAL A 474 -21.80 -10.17 5.23
N PHE A 475 -22.63 -9.25 5.74
CA PHE A 475 -22.22 -7.86 5.94
C PHE A 475 -21.05 -7.74 6.93
N GLN A 476 -21.09 -8.49 8.04
CA GLN A 476 -19.97 -8.56 8.99
C GLN A 476 -18.68 -9.11 8.36
N GLU A 477 -18.78 -10.14 7.51
CA GLU A 477 -17.63 -10.70 6.79
C GLU A 477 -17.02 -9.69 5.82
N VAL A 478 -17.84 -8.92 5.10
CA VAL A 478 -17.35 -7.83 4.23
C VAL A 478 -16.59 -6.78 5.04
N VAL A 479 -17.16 -6.29 6.15
CA VAL A 479 -16.49 -5.31 7.02
C VAL A 479 -15.22 -5.90 7.62
N SER A 480 -15.23 -7.17 8.03
CA SER A 480 -14.06 -7.87 8.56
C SER A 480 -12.97 -8.03 7.51
N ALA A 481 -13.32 -8.30 6.25
CA ALA A 481 -12.38 -8.37 5.14
C ALA A 481 -11.75 -7.00 4.85
N LEU A 482 -12.52 -5.91 4.87
CA LEU A 482 -12.01 -4.54 4.75
C LEU A 482 -11.05 -4.21 5.90
N ALA A 483 -11.41 -4.55 7.14
CA ALA A 483 -10.59 -4.34 8.32
C ALA A 483 -9.27 -5.12 8.29
N LYS A 484 -9.31 -6.41 7.90
CA LYS A 484 -8.10 -7.26 7.72
C LYS A 484 -7.12 -6.66 6.69
N ASN A 485 -7.62 -5.89 5.74
CA ASN A 485 -6.83 -5.18 4.74
C ASN A 485 -6.50 -3.73 5.12
N ASN A 486 -6.75 -3.33 6.37
CA ASN A 486 -6.52 -2.00 6.92
C ASN A 486 -7.25 -0.86 6.18
N ILE A 487 -8.42 -1.16 5.60
CA ILE A 487 -9.28 -0.18 4.93
C ILE A 487 -10.24 0.41 5.97
N MET A 488 -10.34 1.74 6.03
CA MET A 488 -11.28 2.43 6.92
C MET A 488 -12.70 2.36 6.36
N VAL A 489 -13.67 2.15 7.24
CA VAL A 489 -15.09 1.97 6.91
C VAL A 489 -15.93 3.01 7.62
N ILE A 490 -16.80 3.67 6.87
CA ILE A 490 -17.88 4.52 7.37
C ILE A 490 -19.18 3.78 7.11
N LEU A 491 -19.91 3.41 8.16
CA LEU A 491 -21.20 2.75 8.01
C LEU A 491 -22.27 3.79 7.69
N ASP A 492 -23.04 3.58 6.64
CA ASP A 492 -24.01 4.57 6.18
C ASP A 492 -25.42 3.98 6.11
N ASN A 493 -26.33 4.52 6.93
CA ASN A 493 -27.72 4.10 6.91
C ASN A 493 -28.44 4.70 5.69
N GLN A 494 -28.40 3.99 4.55
CA GLN A 494 -28.89 4.52 3.28
C GLN A 494 -30.42 4.63 3.24
N MET A 495 -31.13 3.60 3.68
CA MET A 495 -32.59 3.49 3.61
C MET A 495 -33.14 2.58 4.71
N THR A 496 -34.47 2.45 4.85
CA THR A 496 -35.04 1.48 5.79
C THR A 496 -35.17 0.09 5.17
N THR A 497 -35.72 0.03 3.96
CA THR A 497 -35.90 -1.21 3.20
C THR A 497 -34.76 -1.38 2.18
N PRO A 498 -34.30 -2.61 1.89
CA PRO A 498 -33.35 -2.85 0.81
C PRO A 498 -33.93 -2.41 -0.55
N GLY A 499 -33.19 -1.63 -1.34
CA GLY A 499 -33.64 -1.17 -2.65
C GLY A 499 -32.80 -0.03 -3.23
N TRP A 500 -33.33 0.61 -4.27
CA TRP A 500 -32.76 1.81 -4.89
C TRP A 500 -33.47 3.06 -4.36
N CYS A 501 -32.68 4.10 -4.10
CA CYS A 501 -33.11 5.45 -3.75
C CYS A 501 -32.62 6.40 -4.88
N CYS A 502 -32.98 7.67 -4.98
CA CYS A 502 -33.62 8.50 -3.98
C CYS A 502 -34.63 9.39 -4.71
N SER A 503 -35.92 9.10 -4.54
CA SER A 503 -36.99 9.94 -5.09
C SER A 503 -37.73 10.67 -3.97
N GLU A 504 -38.47 11.71 -4.32
CA GLU A 504 -39.34 12.44 -3.38
C GLU A 504 -40.50 11.58 -2.83
N LYS A 505 -40.72 10.38 -3.39
CA LYS A 505 -41.92 9.57 -3.16
C LYS A 505 -41.62 8.09 -2.88
N ASP A 506 -40.39 7.74 -2.54
CA ASP A 506 -40.00 6.36 -2.23
C ASP A 506 -40.36 5.90 -0.81
N GLY A 507 -41.04 6.76 -0.04
CA GLY A 507 -41.47 6.46 1.33
C GLY A 507 -40.33 6.32 2.35
N ASN A 508 -39.10 6.74 2.00
CA ASN A 508 -37.91 6.66 2.84
C ASN A 508 -37.25 8.03 3.11
N GLY A 509 -37.82 9.13 2.62
CA GLY A 509 -37.17 10.45 2.57
C GLY A 509 -37.04 11.16 3.91
N PHE A 510 -38.04 11.08 4.80
CA PHE A 510 -38.00 11.76 6.10
C PHE A 510 -38.70 10.98 7.21
N PHE A 511 -38.42 11.35 8.47
CA PHE A 511 -39.06 10.78 9.64
C PHE A 511 -40.60 10.79 9.53
N GLY A 512 -41.21 9.62 9.71
CA GLY A 512 -42.66 9.43 9.59
C GLY A 512 -43.16 9.17 8.17
N ASP A 513 -42.26 8.98 7.19
CA ASP A 513 -42.61 8.33 5.93
C ASP A 513 -42.94 6.84 6.11
N GLU A 514 -43.61 6.27 5.11
CA GLU A 514 -44.18 4.92 5.14
C GLU A 514 -43.21 3.88 5.69
N TYR A 515 -41.93 3.97 5.30
CA TYR A 515 -40.89 3.05 5.73
C TYR A 515 -39.91 3.67 6.75
N PHE A 516 -40.01 4.95 7.08
CA PHE A 516 -39.02 5.62 7.95
C PHE A 516 -39.58 5.99 9.32
N GLY A 517 -39.78 4.97 10.15
CA GLY A 517 -40.16 5.10 11.56
C GLY A 517 -38.96 5.47 12.46
N PRO A 518 -39.01 6.57 13.24
CA PRO A 518 -37.89 6.99 14.08
C PRO A 518 -37.45 5.97 15.13
N GLU A 519 -38.40 5.30 15.80
CA GLU A 519 -38.06 4.30 16.82
C GLU A 519 -37.33 3.09 16.24
N GLU A 520 -37.76 2.65 15.07
CA GLU A 520 -37.16 1.52 14.36
C GLU A 520 -35.77 1.87 13.83
N TRP A 521 -35.60 3.09 13.31
CA TRP A 521 -34.31 3.64 12.93
C TRP A 521 -33.34 3.73 14.11
N LEU A 522 -33.77 4.24 15.26
CA LEU A 522 -32.92 4.29 16.47
C LEU A 522 -32.47 2.90 16.92
N LYS A 523 -33.34 1.88 16.83
CA LYS A 523 -32.96 0.48 17.10
C LYS A 523 -31.89 -0.01 16.12
N GLY A 524 -32.08 0.26 14.82
CA GLY A 524 -31.12 -0.12 13.79
C GLY A 524 -29.76 0.53 13.98
N LEU A 525 -29.74 1.83 14.30
CA LEU A 525 -28.51 2.56 14.62
C LEU A 525 -27.77 1.94 15.82
N SER A 526 -28.49 1.69 16.92
CA SER A 526 -27.92 1.06 18.12
C SER A 526 -27.35 -0.33 17.83
N ALA A 527 -28.08 -1.15 17.06
CA ALA A 527 -27.66 -2.50 16.70
C ALA A 527 -26.38 -2.50 15.86
N MET A 528 -26.31 -1.66 14.82
CA MET A 528 -25.11 -1.57 13.97
C MET A 528 -23.90 -0.98 14.72
N ALA A 529 -24.11 0.07 15.52
CA ALA A 529 -23.05 0.64 16.34
C ALA A 529 -22.47 -0.40 17.32
N THR A 530 -23.36 -1.17 17.98
CA THR A 530 -22.97 -2.25 18.90
C THR A 530 -22.22 -3.36 18.19
N MET A 531 -22.70 -3.78 17.02
CA MET A 531 -22.11 -4.87 16.23
C MET A 531 -20.65 -4.63 15.90
N PHE A 532 -20.27 -3.39 15.57
CA PHE A 532 -18.92 -3.03 15.16
C PHE A 532 -18.09 -2.32 16.23
N ARG A 533 -18.53 -2.36 17.51
CA ARG A 533 -17.85 -1.69 18.63
C ARG A 533 -16.36 -2.04 18.77
N ASN A 534 -15.99 -3.28 18.45
CA ASN A 534 -14.61 -3.77 18.59
C ASN A 534 -13.81 -3.72 17.28
N THR A 535 -14.43 -3.27 16.17
CA THR A 535 -13.80 -3.21 14.85
C THR A 535 -13.22 -1.82 14.63
N LYS A 536 -11.94 -1.62 14.99
CA LYS A 536 -11.27 -0.30 14.96
C LYS A 536 -11.24 0.39 13.58
N ASN A 537 -11.33 -0.39 12.50
CA ASN A 537 -11.37 0.12 11.14
C ASN A 537 -12.73 0.72 10.77
N VAL A 538 -13.79 0.46 11.55
CA VAL A 538 -15.02 1.24 11.46
C VAL A 538 -14.78 2.55 12.20
N VAL A 539 -14.59 3.62 11.44
CA VAL A 539 -14.16 4.93 11.95
C VAL A 539 -15.30 5.92 12.11
N GLY A 540 -16.40 5.70 11.39
CA GLY A 540 -17.55 6.60 11.40
C GLY A 540 -18.87 5.89 11.12
N MET A 541 -19.95 6.53 11.48
CA MET A 541 -21.30 6.09 11.18
C MET A 541 -22.17 7.29 10.77
N SER A 542 -22.58 7.32 9.49
CA SER A 542 -23.62 8.22 9.00
C SER A 542 -24.98 7.74 9.46
N LEU A 543 -25.71 8.67 10.07
CA LEU A 543 -26.99 8.37 10.71
C LEU A 543 -28.10 8.13 9.69
N ARG A 544 -28.11 8.81 8.54
CA ARG A 544 -29.13 8.64 7.51
C ARG A 544 -28.73 9.33 6.20
N ASN A 545 -28.82 8.64 5.07
CA ASN A 545 -28.59 9.25 3.76
C ASN A 545 -29.76 10.13 3.28
N GLU A 546 -29.45 11.35 2.81
CA GLU A 546 -30.30 12.23 1.99
C GLU A 546 -31.71 12.48 2.54
N LEU A 547 -31.82 13.12 3.71
CA LEU A 547 -33.14 13.53 4.21
C LEU A 547 -33.82 14.50 3.22
N ARG A 548 -35.03 14.16 2.78
CA ARG A 548 -35.73 14.79 1.64
C ARG A 548 -37.25 14.65 1.75
N GLY A 549 -38.01 15.14 0.79
CA GLY A 549 -39.47 14.99 0.78
C GLY A 549 -40.23 16.16 1.39
N SER A 550 -41.55 16.13 1.21
CA SER A 550 -42.47 17.17 1.67
C SER A 550 -42.68 17.20 3.19
N LYS A 551 -42.26 16.16 3.91
CA LYS A 551 -42.36 16.07 5.38
C LYS A 551 -41.16 16.69 6.13
N GLN A 552 -40.16 17.18 5.41
CA GLN A 552 -38.97 17.78 6.02
C GLN A 552 -39.34 18.86 7.04
N ASN A 553 -38.79 18.74 8.24
CA ASN A 553 -39.07 19.64 9.33
C ASN A 553 -37.82 19.81 10.20
N VAL A 554 -37.30 21.03 10.28
CA VAL A 554 -36.06 21.34 11.02
C VAL A 554 -36.17 20.96 12.51
N SER A 555 -37.33 21.17 13.15
CA SER A 555 -37.51 20.80 14.57
C SER A 555 -37.45 19.29 14.78
N LEU A 556 -38.01 18.50 13.86
CA LEU A 556 -37.91 17.04 13.89
C LEU A 556 -36.50 16.55 13.55
N TRP A 557 -35.80 17.22 12.62
CA TRP A 557 -34.40 16.94 12.33
C TRP A 557 -33.55 17.09 13.61
N PHE A 558 -33.64 18.23 14.31
CA PHE A 558 -32.89 18.43 15.56
C PHE A 558 -33.22 17.36 16.59
N ARG A 559 -34.51 17.08 16.80
CA ARG A 559 -34.95 16.05 17.75
C ARG A 559 -34.36 14.68 17.43
N TYR A 560 -34.54 14.18 16.21
CA TYR A 560 -34.19 12.80 15.88
C TYR A 560 -32.71 12.61 15.58
N MET A 561 -32.04 13.58 14.94
CA MET A 561 -30.60 13.48 14.70
C MET A 561 -29.81 13.56 16.01
N GLN A 562 -30.26 14.36 16.99
CA GLN A 562 -29.68 14.33 18.34
C GLN A 562 -29.90 12.97 19.02
N LEU A 563 -31.12 12.44 19.00
CA LEU A 563 -31.40 11.12 19.57
C LEU A 563 -30.58 10.01 18.92
N GLY A 564 -30.45 10.02 17.58
CA GLY A 564 -29.64 9.06 16.84
C GLY A 564 -28.17 9.16 17.20
N ALA A 565 -27.64 10.39 17.31
CA ALA A 565 -26.26 10.63 17.72
C ALA A 565 -25.96 10.11 19.13
N GLU A 566 -26.84 10.39 20.09
CA GLU A 566 -26.71 9.89 21.47
C GLU A 566 -26.73 8.36 21.53
N VAL A 567 -27.65 7.72 20.77
CA VAL A 567 -27.76 6.26 20.72
C VAL A 567 -26.51 5.62 20.11
N VAL A 568 -25.99 6.16 19.00
CA VAL A 568 -24.76 5.65 18.38
C VAL A 568 -23.56 5.82 19.31
N HIS A 569 -23.39 7.01 19.91
CA HIS A 569 -22.26 7.27 20.80
C HIS A 569 -22.30 6.40 22.07
N ALA A 570 -23.48 6.19 22.64
CA ALA A 570 -23.66 5.31 23.80
C ALA A 570 -23.33 3.84 23.47
N ALA A 571 -23.71 3.36 22.29
CA ALA A 571 -23.42 2.00 21.83
C ALA A 571 -21.94 1.82 21.43
N ASN A 572 -21.34 2.84 20.80
CA ASN A 572 -19.98 2.81 20.30
C ASN A 572 -19.32 4.21 20.39
N PRO A 573 -18.61 4.53 21.48
CA PRO A 573 -17.92 5.81 21.62
C PRO A 573 -16.64 5.92 20.75
N GLY A 574 -16.25 4.83 20.07
CA GLY A 574 -15.07 4.79 19.22
C GLY A 574 -15.25 5.55 17.90
N VAL A 575 -16.45 5.50 17.32
CA VAL A 575 -16.74 6.03 15.98
C VAL A 575 -17.01 7.54 15.99
N LEU A 576 -16.78 8.17 14.84
CA LEU A 576 -17.34 9.48 14.50
C LEU A 576 -18.83 9.33 14.18
N VAL A 577 -19.63 10.27 14.65
CA VAL A 577 -21.08 10.33 14.40
C VAL A 577 -21.30 11.39 13.32
N ILE A 578 -21.83 10.96 12.17
CA ILE A 578 -21.95 11.81 10.98
C ILE A 578 -23.43 12.17 10.75
N LEU A 579 -23.73 13.47 10.70
CA LEU A 579 -25.09 14.00 10.58
C LEU A 579 -25.31 14.60 9.19
N SER A 580 -26.30 14.05 8.49
CA SER A 580 -26.76 14.47 7.17
C SER A 580 -27.62 15.72 7.18
N GLY A 581 -27.63 16.41 6.04
CA GLY A 581 -28.39 17.63 5.82
C GLY A 581 -29.85 17.39 5.48
N LEU A 582 -30.49 18.44 4.98
CA LEU A 582 -31.81 18.41 4.35
C LEU A 582 -31.66 18.57 2.83
N ASP A 583 -32.75 18.35 2.11
CA ASP A 583 -32.83 18.51 0.65
C ASP A 583 -31.80 17.63 -0.08
N PHE A 584 -31.83 16.32 0.17
CA PHE A 584 -30.84 15.36 -0.37
C PHE A 584 -29.41 15.69 0.07
N ASP A 585 -29.26 16.06 1.35
CA ASP A 585 -27.99 16.50 1.94
C ASP A 585 -27.36 17.70 1.24
N ASN A 586 -28.13 18.48 0.46
CA ASN A 586 -27.62 19.66 -0.20
C ASN A 586 -27.49 20.86 0.75
N THR A 587 -28.21 20.88 1.88
CA THR A 587 -28.20 22.04 2.79
C THR A 587 -28.19 21.69 4.28
N LEU A 588 -27.34 22.41 5.01
CA LEU A 588 -27.21 22.47 6.46
C LEU A 588 -27.41 23.91 6.97
N ASN A 589 -27.88 24.83 6.12
CA ASN A 589 -28.01 26.26 6.45
C ASN A 589 -28.91 26.56 7.68
N PHE A 590 -29.82 25.66 8.03
CA PHE A 590 -30.66 25.77 9.22
C PHE A 590 -29.88 25.64 10.54
N LEU A 591 -28.61 25.21 10.48
CA LEU A 591 -27.69 25.21 11.63
C LEU A 591 -27.07 26.60 11.91
N VAL A 592 -27.19 27.56 11.00
CA VAL A 592 -26.71 28.94 11.23
C VAL A 592 -27.40 29.59 12.45
N PRO A 593 -28.75 29.58 12.56
CA PRO A 593 -29.42 30.17 13.72
C PRO A 593 -29.41 29.30 14.98
N ASN A 594 -29.21 27.99 14.88
CA ASN A 594 -29.30 27.06 16.01
C ASN A 594 -28.24 25.96 15.90
N GLN A 595 -27.48 25.75 16.97
CA GLN A 595 -26.50 24.66 17.04
C GLN A 595 -27.08 23.42 17.72
N ILE A 596 -26.53 22.25 17.38
CA ILE A 596 -26.91 20.99 17.98
C ILE A 596 -26.41 20.89 19.43
N GLN A 597 -27.16 20.19 20.28
CA GLN A 597 -26.78 19.93 21.67
C GLN A 597 -26.67 18.43 21.91
N LEU A 598 -25.46 17.97 22.26
CA LEU A 598 -25.14 16.57 22.53
C LEU A 598 -24.40 16.46 23.86
N SER A 599 -24.50 15.30 24.49
CA SER A 599 -23.81 14.97 25.74
C SER A 599 -22.29 14.78 25.57
N PHE A 600 -21.84 14.62 24.32
CA PHE A 600 -20.45 14.36 23.96
C PHE A 600 -19.88 15.43 23.00
N THR A 601 -18.56 15.52 22.94
CA THR A 601 -17.82 16.43 22.06
C THR A 601 -16.68 15.70 21.35
N GLY A 602 -16.10 16.30 20.31
CA GLY A 602 -14.92 15.74 19.61
C GLY A 602 -15.19 14.45 18.81
N LYS A 603 -16.46 14.13 18.53
CA LYS A 603 -16.87 12.97 17.73
C LYS A 603 -17.88 13.29 16.64
N LEU A 604 -18.34 14.53 16.53
CA LEU A 604 -19.38 14.95 15.60
C LEU A 604 -18.76 15.42 14.27
N VAL A 605 -19.37 14.98 13.17
CA VAL A 605 -19.08 15.45 11.81
C VAL A 605 -20.41 15.73 11.10
N PHE A 606 -20.46 16.76 10.26
CA PHE A 606 -21.59 16.98 9.35
C PHE A 606 -21.27 16.47 7.96
N GLU A 607 -22.27 16.07 7.19
CA GLU A 607 -22.09 15.67 5.80
C GLU A 607 -22.97 16.43 4.81
N GLN A 608 -22.44 16.65 3.61
CA GLN A 608 -23.10 17.36 2.51
C GLN A 608 -22.84 16.63 1.20
N HIS A 609 -23.84 16.56 0.32
CA HIS A 609 -23.69 16.01 -1.03
C HIS A 609 -23.45 17.14 -2.04
N TRP A 610 -22.70 16.84 -3.11
CA TRP A 610 -22.50 17.79 -4.20
C TRP A 610 -22.36 17.08 -5.55
N TYR A 611 -23.39 17.21 -6.36
CA TYR A 611 -23.38 16.81 -7.78
C TYR A 611 -23.63 18.02 -8.68
N GLY A 612 -23.07 18.00 -9.89
CA GLY A 612 -23.24 19.08 -10.88
C GLY A 612 -24.69 19.32 -11.30
N PHE A 613 -25.59 18.36 -11.10
CA PHE A 613 -27.03 18.52 -11.35
C PHE A 613 -27.83 19.01 -10.13
N SER A 614 -27.22 19.05 -8.94
CA SER A 614 -27.88 19.39 -7.66
C SER A 614 -27.54 20.79 -7.14
N ASP A 615 -26.55 21.45 -7.74
CA ASP A 615 -25.93 22.65 -7.18
C ASP A 615 -26.52 23.97 -7.69
N GLY A 616 -27.50 23.88 -8.61
CA GLY A 616 -28.14 25.03 -9.26
C GLY A 616 -27.31 25.65 -10.39
N GLY A 617 -26.13 25.09 -10.68
CA GLY A 617 -25.24 25.53 -11.75
C GLY A 617 -25.72 25.04 -13.13
N ASN A 618 -25.71 25.94 -14.11
CA ASN A 618 -25.98 25.57 -15.49
C ASN A 618 -24.68 25.27 -16.25
N TRP A 619 -23.98 24.22 -15.83
CA TRP A 619 -22.63 23.88 -16.31
C TRP A 619 -22.52 23.66 -17.83
N GLY A 620 -23.60 23.20 -18.47
CA GLY A 620 -23.63 22.92 -19.90
C GLY A 620 -23.79 24.16 -20.80
N SER A 621 -24.38 25.25 -20.30
CA SER A 621 -24.73 26.40 -21.15
C SER A 621 -24.38 27.77 -20.58
N GLN A 622 -23.83 27.84 -19.37
CA GLN A 622 -23.27 29.06 -18.79
C GLN A 622 -21.75 29.10 -18.95
N ASN A 623 -21.18 30.32 -18.94
CA ASN A 623 -19.74 30.49 -18.78
C ASN A 623 -19.25 29.81 -17.49
N GLN A 624 -18.18 29.01 -17.61
CA GLN A 624 -17.74 28.12 -16.54
C GLN A 624 -17.21 28.88 -15.31
N ASN A 625 -16.66 30.09 -15.47
CA ASN A 625 -16.23 30.92 -14.34
C ASN A 625 -17.42 31.42 -13.52
N ASP A 626 -18.47 31.88 -14.21
CA ASP A 626 -19.67 32.41 -13.58
C ASP A 626 -20.47 31.30 -12.89
N ALA A 627 -20.60 30.15 -13.55
CA ALA A 627 -21.23 28.97 -12.96
C ALA A 627 -20.49 28.53 -11.69
N CYS A 628 -19.16 28.38 -11.76
CA CYS A 628 -18.36 27.98 -10.59
C CYS A 628 -18.42 29.02 -9.46
N GLY A 629 -18.30 30.32 -9.75
CA GLY A 629 -18.43 31.37 -8.73
C GLY A 629 -19.78 31.34 -8.01
N MET A 630 -20.88 31.27 -8.77
CA MET A 630 -22.23 31.20 -8.22
C MET A 630 -22.46 29.95 -7.38
N VAL A 631 -22.06 28.78 -7.90
CA VAL A 631 -22.22 27.50 -7.19
C VAL A 631 -21.39 27.48 -5.92
N VAL A 632 -20.14 27.92 -5.95
CA VAL A 632 -19.29 27.96 -4.76
C VAL A 632 -19.89 28.86 -3.68
N ASP A 633 -20.47 30.01 -4.05
CA ASP A 633 -21.18 30.87 -3.10
C ASP A 633 -22.44 30.21 -2.52
N SER A 634 -23.15 29.41 -3.33
CA SER A 634 -24.30 28.61 -2.89
C SER A 634 -23.87 27.53 -1.89
N VAL A 635 -22.89 26.70 -2.25
CA VAL A 635 -22.37 25.61 -1.40
C VAL A 635 -21.77 26.15 -0.11
N LYS A 636 -21.12 27.33 -0.15
CA LYS A 636 -20.64 28.02 1.05
C LYS A 636 -21.76 28.35 2.04
N LYS A 637 -22.86 28.91 1.56
CA LYS A 637 -24.02 29.25 2.39
C LYS A 637 -24.77 28.01 2.88
N LYS A 638 -24.72 26.92 2.13
CA LYS A 638 -25.43 25.69 2.44
C LYS A 638 -24.68 24.76 3.40
N GLY A 639 -23.35 24.68 3.35
CA GLY A 639 -22.59 23.78 4.23
C GLY A 639 -21.16 24.20 4.56
N LEU A 640 -20.36 24.72 3.61
CA LEU A 640 -18.93 25.02 3.91
C LEU A 640 -18.73 26.06 5.02
N PHE A 641 -19.75 26.86 5.38
CA PHE A 641 -19.70 27.75 6.54
C PHE A 641 -19.36 27.00 7.85
N LEU A 642 -19.68 25.71 7.95
CA LEU A 642 -19.38 24.88 9.13
C LEU A 642 -17.88 24.76 9.40
N LEU A 643 -17.07 24.68 8.33
CA LEU A 643 -15.62 24.70 8.46
C LEU A 643 -15.17 26.01 9.12
N GLN A 644 -15.71 27.17 8.72
CA GLN A 644 -15.36 28.44 9.36
C GLN A 644 -15.76 28.53 10.84
N GLN A 645 -16.75 27.73 11.26
CA GLN A 645 -17.23 27.65 12.64
C GLN A 645 -16.47 26.64 13.50
N GLY A 646 -15.47 25.93 12.97
CA GLY A 646 -14.73 24.91 13.72
C GLY A 646 -15.31 23.49 13.61
N TRP A 647 -16.33 23.26 12.78
CA TRP A 647 -16.97 21.95 12.63
C TRP A 647 -16.38 21.15 11.45
N PRO A 648 -16.07 19.86 11.62
CA PRO A 648 -15.75 18.97 10.51
C PRO A 648 -16.91 18.84 9.52
N LEU A 649 -16.58 18.86 8.22
CA LEU A 649 -17.54 18.66 7.13
C LEU A 649 -17.01 17.61 6.15
N PHE A 650 -17.81 16.58 5.94
CA PHE A 650 -17.53 15.47 5.04
C PHE A 650 -18.40 15.58 3.79
N PHE A 651 -17.79 15.68 2.60
CA PHE A 651 -18.54 15.57 1.36
C PHE A 651 -18.79 14.09 1.05
N SER A 652 -19.81 13.53 1.70
CA SER A 652 -20.09 12.10 1.74
C SER A 652 -20.48 11.51 0.39
N GLU A 653 -20.95 12.35 -0.54
CA GLU A 653 -21.14 11.97 -1.94
C GLU A 653 -20.84 13.14 -2.89
N PHE A 654 -20.01 12.85 -3.89
CA PHE A 654 -19.94 13.58 -5.14
C PHE A 654 -19.72 12.59 -6.28
N GLY A 655 -20.11 12.96 -7.49
CA GLY A 655 -19.93 12.08 -8.65
C GLY A 655 -20.07 12.82 -9.96
N PHE A 656 -19.63 12.15 -11.03
CA PHE A 656 -19.70 12.63 -12.40
C PHE A 656 -19.69 11.43 -13.35
N ASP A 657 -20.25 11.58 -14.56
CA ASP A 657 -20.18 10.53 -15.59
C ASP A 657 -18.72 10.27 -16.00
N MET A 658 -18.20 9.12 -15.59
CA MET A 658 -16.79 8.76 -15.79
C MET A 658 -16.48 8.31 -17.22
N SER A 659 -17.46 8.20 -18.11
CA SER A 659 -17.21 8.06 -19.56
C SER A 659 -16.46 9.26 -20.13
N GLY A 660 -16.51 10.41 -19.46
CA GLY A 660 -15.89 11.66 -19.89
C GLY A 660 -16.64 12.36 -21.03
N THR A 661 -17.83 11.88 -21.40
CA THR A 661 -18.63 12.44 -22.50
C THR A 661 -19.60 13.52 -22.05
N HIS A 662 -19.94 13.56 -20.76
CA HIS A 662 -20.91 14.52 -20.21
C HIS A 662 -20.26 15.87 -19.90
N VAL A 663 -20.51 16.87 -20.75
CA VAL A 663 -19.85 18.20 -20.69
C VAL A 663 -20.10 18.92 -19.37
N ALA A 664 -21.34 18.92 -18.86
CA ALA A 664 -21.70 19.60 -17.62
C ALA A 664 -20.94 19.02 -16.41
N ASP A 665 -20.88 17.70 -16.32
CA ASP A 665 -20.21 16.95 -15.26
C ASP A 665 -18.69 17.19 -15.27
N ASN A 666 -18.08 17.15 -16.45
CA ASN A 666 -16.65 17.44 -16.61
C ASN A 666 -16.30 18.85 -16.14
N ARG A 667 -17.14 19.84 -16.49
CA ARG A 667 -16.95 21.25 -16.11
C ARG A 667 -17.14 21.46 -14.60
N TYR A 668 -18.16 20.81 -14.03
CA TYR A 668 -18.43 20.78 -12.59
C TYR A 668 -17.24 20.20 -11.80
N LEU A 669 -16.73 19.04 -12.23
CA LEU A 669 -15.68 18.31 -11.54
C LEU A 669 -14.43 19.18 -11.31
N THR A 670 -14.03 19.98 -12.29
CA THR A 670 -12.90 20.90 -12.14
C THR A 670 -13.13 21.94 -11.05
N CYS A 671 -14.34 22.48 -10.94
CA CYS A 671 -14.70 23.40 -9.87
C CYS A 671 -14.68 22.69 -8.50
N PHE A 672 -15.31 21.50 -8.39
CA PHE A 672 -15.31 20.71 -7.16
C PHE A 672 -13.89 20.43 -6.65
N LEU A 673 -13.00 19.91 -7.51
CA LEU A 673 -11.62 19.59 -7.13
C LEU A 673 -10.83 20.81 -6.68
N SER A 674 -11.13 21.99 -7.23
CA SER A 674 -10.51 23.24 -6.80
C SER A 674 -10.91 23.60 -5.36
N VAL A 675 -12.19 23.43 -5.01
CA VAL A 675 -12.73 23.71 -3.68
C VAL A 675 -12.28 22.66 -2.67
N ALA A 676 -12.29 21.38 -3.06
CA ALA A 676 -11.80 20.30 -2.23
C ALA A 676 -10.32 20.45 -1.87
N ALA A 677 -9.49 20.97 -2.79
CA ALA A 677 -8.10 21.31 -2.50
C ALA A 677 -7.96 22.53 -1.59
N GLU A 678 -8.69 23.61 -1.89
CA GLU A 678 -8.62 24.89 -1.16
C GLU A 678 -9.10 24.77 0.28
N MET A 679 -10.20 24.06 0.49
CA MET A 679 -10.83 23.85 1.80
C MET A 679 -10.35 22.56 2.48
N ASP A 680 -9.49 21.79 1.80
CA ASP A 680 -8.90 20.53 2.27
C ASP A 680 -9.95 19.53 2.79
N LEU A 681 -10.99 19.31 1.99
CA LEU A 681 -12.20 18.55 2.36
C LEU A 681 -11.93 17.04 2.50
N ASP A 682 -12.63 16.39 3.43
CA ASP A 682 -12.86 14.94 3.36
C ASP A 682 -13.99 14.65 2.38
N TRP A 683 -13.88 13.55 1.63
CA TRP A 683 -14.80 13.24 0.55
C TRP A 683 -14.99 11.74 0.34
N ALA A 684 -16.15 11.36 -0.20
CA ALA A 684 -16.41 10.04 -0.75
C ALA A 684 -17.06 10.19 -2.13
N ILE A 685 -16.54 9.42 -3.09
CA ILE A 685 -17.03 9.46 -4.47
C ILE A 685 -18.11 8.40 -4.68
N TRP A 686 -19.23 8.81 -5.24
CA TRP A 686 -20.22 7.91 -5.78
C TRP A 686 -19.84 7.57 -7.24
N ALA A 687 -19.44 6.34 -7.55
CA ALA A 687 -19.35 5.18 -6.65
C ALA A 687 -18.16 4.26 -6.98
N LEU A 688 -17.92 3.25 -6.14
CA LEU A 688 -16.89 2.23 -6.40
C LEU A 688 -17.35 1.25 -7.49
N GLN A 689 -18.59 0.77 -7.39
CA GLN A 689 -19.13 -0.27 -8.27
C GLN A 689 -19.18 0.18 -9.73
N GLY A 690 -18.78 -0.71 -10.64
CA GLY A 690 -18.93 -0.48 -12.08
C GLY A 690 -20.26 -0.96 -12.64
N SER A 691 -20.98 -1.83 -11.92
CA SER A 691 -22.32 -2.30 -12.30
C SER A 691 -23.13 -2.70 -11.08
N TYR A 692 -24.46 -2.71 -11.23
CA TYR A 692 -25.40 -3.22 -10.22
C TYR A 692 -25.82 -4.63 -10.56
N TYR A 693 -25.94 -5.48 -9.54
CA TYR A 693 -26.55 -6.81 -9.72
C TYR A 693 -28.00 -6.68 -10.21
N ILE A 694 -28.77 -5.72 -9.67
CA ILE A 694 -30.06 -5.26 -10.21
C ILE A 694 -30.26 -3.77 -9.92
N ARG A 695 -30.79 -3.02 -10.88
CA ARG A 695 -31.25 -1.63 -10.68
C ARG A 695 -32.49 -1.39 -11.53
N GLU A 696 -33.57 -0.93 -10.90
CA GLU A 696 -34.85 -0.64 -11.59
C GLU A 696 -35.36 -1.81 -12.46
N GLY A 697 -35.19 -3.04 -11.98
CA GLY A 697 -35.58 -4.25 -12.71
C GLY A 697 -34.60 -4.72 -13.79
N THR A 698 -33.52 -3.97 -14.05
CA THR A 698 -32.49 -4.33 -15.02
C THR A 698 -31.33 -5.03 -14.31
N LEU A 699 -30.99 -6.25 -14.75
CA LEU A 699 -29.85 -7.01 -14.26
C LEU A 699 -28.54 -6.47 -14.84
N ALA A 700 -27.46 -6.51 -14.05
CA ALA A 700 -26.12 -6.09 -14.48
C ALA A 700 -26.08 -4.67 -15.07
N TYR A 701 -26.86 -3.74 -14.51
CA TYR A 701 -26.97 -2.36 -15.00
C TYR A 701 -25.61 -1.65 -14.90
N ASP A 702 -25.15 -1.02 -15.99
CA ASP A 702 -23.86 -0.31 -16.03
C ASP A 702 -23.91 0.99 -15.22
N GLU A 703 -22.99 1.14 -14.27
CA GLU A 703 -22.85 2.36 -13.47
C GLU A 703 -21.81 3.28 -14.12
N SER A 704 -22.28 4.25 -14.90
CA SER A 704 -21.41 5.21 -15.59
C SER A 704 -20.68 6.16 -14.63
N TYR A 705 -21.17 6.36 -13.41
CA TYR A 705 -20.51 7.11 -12.34
C TYR A 705 -19.52 6.23 -11.54
N GLY A 706 -19.37 4.96 -11.92
CA GLY A 706 -18.52 3.99 -11.23
C GLY A 706 -17.03 4.18 -11.50
N LEU A 707 -16.22 4.17 -10.44
CA LEU A 707 -14.75 4.15 -10.51
C LEU A 707 -14.24 2.95 -11.31
N LEU A 708 -14.93 1.82 -11.22
CA LEU A 708 -14.59 0.59 -11.92
C LEU A 708 -15.39 0.45 -13.22
N SER A 709 -14.80 -0.28 -14.18
CA SER A 709 -15.47 -0.71 -15.40
C SER A 709 -16.64 -1.64 -15.08
N TRP A 710 -17.56 -1.82 -16.03
CA TRP A 710 -18.77 -2.64 -15.87
C TRP A 710 -18.50 -4.05 -15.31
N ASP A 711 -17.41 -4.66 -15.75
CA ASP A 711 -16.93 -5.99 -15.36
C ASP A 711 -16.12 -5.99 -14.05
N TRP A 712 -15.94 -4.81 -13.45
CA TRP A 712 -15.16 -4.50 -12.26
C TRP A 712 -13.65 -4.81 -12.34
N CYS A 713 -13.11 -5.02 -13.53
CA CYS A 713 -11.72 -5.42 -13.71
C CYS A 713 -10.73 -4.25 -13.75
N THR A 714 -11.16 -3.07 -14.18
CA THR A 714 -10.27 -1.93 -14.45
C THR A 714 -10.87 -0.61 -13.97
N ALA A 715 -10.04 0.44 -13.84
CA ALA A 715 -10.55 1.78 -13.58
C ALA A 715 -11.25 2.34 -14.83
N ARG A 716 -12.49 2.82 -14.70
CA ARG A 716 -13.27 3.39 -15.82
C ARG A 716 -12.64 4.65 -16.38
N ASN A 717 -12.11 5.51 -15.51
CA ASN A 717 -11.41 6.74 -15.91
C ASN A 717 -10.02 6.85 -15.25
N PRO A 718 -8.98 6.27 -15.87
CA PRO A 718 -7.62 6.31 -15.33
C PRO A 718 -7.04 7.73 -15.20
N SER A 719 -7.50 8.68 -16.04
CA SER A 719 -7.06 10.07 -15.98
C SER A 719 -7.56 10.76 -14.71
N PHE A 720 -8.81 10.47 -14.31
CA PHE A 720 -9.38 10.97 -13.07
C PHE A 720 -8.66 10.43 -11.84
N ILE A 721 -8.27 9.15 -11.83
CA ILE A 721 -7.49 8.58 -10.71
C ILE A 721 -6.18 9.34 -10.48
N LYS A 722 -5.53 9.80 -11.55
CA LYS A 722 -4.33 10.66 -11.43
C LYS A 722 -4.68 12.04 -10.87
N ARG A 723 -5.80 12.60 -11.33
CA ARG A 723 -6.27 13.95 -10.99
C ARG A 723 -6.69 14.08 -9.52
N ILE A 724 -7.37 13.06 -8.96
CA ILE A 724 -7.82 13.05 -7.56
C ILE A 724 -6.69 12.76 -6.56
N ASN A 725 -5.54 12.23 -7.04
CA ASN A 725 -4.46 11.74 -6.19
C ASN A 725 -3.92 12.79 -5.20
N ALA A 726 -3.87 14.07 -5.59
CA ALA A 726 -3.42 15.14 -4.69
C ALA A 726 -4.34 15.33 -3.47
N LEU A 727 -5.62 14.99 -3.59
CA LEU A 727 -6.64 15.11 -2.54
C LEU A 727 -6.75 13.89 -1.63
N GLN A 728 -6.03 12.80 -1.93
CA GLN A 728 -6.00 11.62 -1.06
C GLN A 728 -5.20 11.86 0.23
N SER A 729 -4.26 12.82 0.20
CA SER A 729 -3.48 13.21 1.37
C SER A 729 -3.81 14.64 1.77
N PRO A 730 -4.11 14.90 3.06
CA PRO A 730 -4.55 16.20 3.51
C PRO A 730 -3.47 17.25 3.28
N PHE A 731 -3.83 18.41 2.75
CA PHE A 731 -2.93 19.55 2.62
C PHE A 731 -2.59 20.17 3.98
N GLN A 732 -3.53 20.16 4.90
CA GLN A 732 -3.47 20.75 6.24
C GLN A 732 -3.99 19.75 7.28
N GLY A 733 -3.58 19.93 8.54
CA GLY A 733 -4.12 19.14 9.64
C GLY A 733 -3.12 18.85 10.75
N PRO A 734 -3.63 18.42 11.92
CA PRO A 734 -2.81 18.03 13.06
C PRO A 734 -1.92 16.84 12.70
N GLY A 735 -0.64 16.89 13.10
CA GLY A 735 0.35 15.83 12.83
C GLY A 735 1.12 15.99 11.52
N LEU A 736 0.83 17.00 10.69
CA LEU A 736 1.70 17.36 9.57
C LEU A 736 2.90 18.20 10.05
N PRO A 737 4.11 18.02 9.45
CA PRO A 737 5.35 18.61 9.95
C PRO A 737 5.34 20.14 10.09
N ASN A 738 4.64 20.83 9.19
CA ASN A 738 4.58 22.30 9.14
C ASN A 738 3.20 22.82 9.53
N SER A 739 2.50 22.13 10.44
CA SER A 739 1.17 22.54 10.92
C SER A 739 1.19 23.88 11.69
N GLN A 740 2.32 24.25 12.28
CA GLN A 740 2.50 25.52 12.99
C GLN A 740 2.93 26.68 12.07
N GLU A 741 3.47 26.38 10.89
CA GLU A 741 3.89 27.39 9.91
C GLU A 741 3.52 26.94 8.48
N PRO A 742 2.22 26.99 8.12
CA PRO A 742 1.78 26.61 6.78
C PRO A 742 2.40 27.51 5.71
N TYR A 743 2.46 26.99 4.48
CA TYR A 743 2.96 27.69 3.30
C TYR A 743 1.98 27.54 2.14
N ASN A 744 2.13 28.35 1.09
CA ASN A 744 1.29 28.24 -0.09
C ASN A 744 1.86 27.24 -1.11
N VAL A 745 0.97 26.53 -1.78
CA VAL A 745 1.24 25.81 -3.03
C VAL A 745 0.29 26.31 -4.11
N ILE A 746 0.70 26.22 -5.38
CA ILE A 746 -0.12 26.66 -6.51
C ILE A 746 -0.67 25.39 -7.18
N PHE A 747 -1.93 25.07 -6.89
CA PHE A 747 -2.63 23.88 -7.36
C PHE A 747 -3.34 24.13 -8.69
N HIS A 748 -3.27 23.18 -9.62
CA HIS A 748 -3.92 23.23 -10.92
C HIS A 748 -5.03 22.13 -10.99
N PRO A 749 -6.32 22.50 -10.81
CA PRO A 749 -7.41 21.54 -10.65
C PRO A 749 -7.65 20.64 -11.85
N LEU A 750 -7.34 21.07 -13.08
CA LEU A 750 -7.52 20.26 -14.29
C LEU A 750 -6.59 19.03 -14.30
N SER A 751 -5.34 19.18 -13.85
CA SER A 751 -4.37 18.08 -13.81
C SER A 751 -4.30 17.38 -12.46
N GLY A 752 -4.73 18.04 -11.37
CA GLY A 752 -4.51 17.56 -10.01
C GLY A 752 -3.06 17.68 -9.55
N LEU A 753 -2.27 18.55 -10.19
CA LEU A 753 -0.85 18.76 -9.92
C LEU A 753 -0.60 20.16 -9.35
N CYS A 754 0.59 20.38 -8.81
CA CYS A 754 1.03 21.68 -8.29
C CYS A 754 2.22 22.22 -9.09
N VAL A 755 2.40 23.54 -9.08
CA VAL A 755 3.55 24.19 -9.71
C VAL A 755 4.84 23.89 -8.93
N LEU A 756 5.81 23.34 -9.64
CA LEU A 756 7.16 23.02 -9.20
C LEU A 756 8.17 23.95 -9.85
N VAL A 757 9.29 24.17 -9.16
CA VAL A 757 10.49 24.83 -9.68
C VAL A 757 11.58 23.76 -9.83
N LYS A 758 12.02 23.51 -11.06
CA LYS A 758 13.15 22.62 -11.36
C LYS A 758 14.48 23.26 -10.97
N TYR A 759 15.54 22.45 -10.89
CA TYR A 759 16.91 22.93 -10.70
C TYR A 759 17.35 23.97 -11.73
N SER A 760 16.78 23.95 -12.94
CA SER A 760 17.01 24.94 -14.00
C SER A 760 16.22 26.24 -13.83
N GLU A 761 15.56 26.45 -12.68
CA GLU A 761 14.59 27.52 -12.41
C GLU A 761 13.35 27.53 -13.33
N ALA A 762 13.14 26.47 -14.12
CA ALA A 762 11.96 26.31 -14.95
C ALA A 762 10.74 25.89 -14.11
N LEU A 763 9.56 26.41 -14.46
CA LEU A 763 8.30 26.11 -13.78
C LEU A 763 7.47 25.08 -14.55
N GLU A 764 7.03 24.03 -13.86
CA GLU A 764 6.18 22.97 -14.44
C GLU A 764 5.15 22.44 -13.44
N LEU A 765 4.18 21.67 -13.92
CA LEU A 765 3.26 20.91 -13.10
C LEU A 765 3.90 19.58 -12.67
N GLY A 766 3.77 19.26 -11.38
CA GLY A 766 4.15 17.97 -10.86
C GLY A 766 3.45 17.63 -9.55
N PRO A 767 3.80 16.49 -8.93
CA PRO A 767 3.14 16.01 -7.72
C PRO A 767 3.18 17.04 -6.58
N CYS A 768 2.05 17.28 -5.93
CA CYS A 768 1.92 18.33 -4.91
C CYS A 768 2.74 18.09 -3.64
N ASP A 769 3.06 16.85 -3.32
CA ASP A 769 4.01 16.45 -2.26
C ASP A 769 5.46 16.88 -2.57
N LYS A 770 5.76 17.16 -3.84
CA LYS A 770 7.04 17.71 -4.30
C LYS A 770 7.01 19.21 -4.53
N SER A 771 5.88 19.87 -4.28
CA SER A 771 5.74 21.32 -4.47
C SER A 771 6.72 22.10 -3.61
N ASN A 772 7.31 23.13 -4.21
CA ASN A 772 8.05 24.12 -3.45
C ASN A 772 7.09 24.90 -2.55
N ALA A 773 7.65 25.44 -1.47
CA ALA A 773 6.91 26.28 -0.53
C ALA A 773 6.91 27.75 -0.99
N TRP A 774 5.72 28.31 -1.17
CA TRP A 774 5.52 29.70 -1.54
C TRP A 774 4.96 30.51 -0.36
N ASN A 775 5.15 31.82 -0.40
CA ASN A 775 4.47 32.79 0.43
C ASN A 775 3.68 33.72 -0.50
N TYR A 776 2.36 33.77 -0.33
CA TYR A 776 1.50 34.70 -1.06
C TYR A 776 1.20 35.94 -0.21
N THR A 777 1.83 37.06 -0.55
CA THR A 777 1.80 38.27 0.30
C THR A 777 0.52 39.08 0.10
N LYS A 778 0.18 39.94 1.10
CA LYS A 778 -0.88 40.96 0.96
C LYS A 778 -0.64 41.92 -0.21
N GLY A 779 0.62 42.05 -0.64
CA GLY A 779 1.04 42.80 -1.82
C GLY A 779 0.91 42.01 -3.13
N TYR A 780 0.23 40.85 -3.13
CA TYR A 780 0.01 39.97 -4.27
C TYR A 780 1.29 39.35 -4.86
N GLU A 781 2.34 39.16 -4.07
CA GLU A 781 3.57 38.52 -4.55
C GLU A 781 3.54 37.03 -4.22
N LEU A 782 3.92 36.19 -5.18
CA LEU A 782 4.17 34.77 -4.98
C LEU A 782 5.68 34.57 -4.82
N ILE A 783 6.15 34.48 -3.58
CA ILE A 783 7.58 34.42 -3.22
C ILE A 783 7.96 32.99 -2.84
N LEU A 784 9.01 32.46 -3.45
CA LEU A 784 9.56 31.15 -3.11
C LEU A 784 10.26 31.23 -1.74
N LYS A 785 9.80 30.50 -0.72
CA LYS A 785 10.35 30.59 0.65
C LYS A 785 11.86 30.29 0.71
N GLN A 786 12.33 29.38 -0.14
CA GLN A 786 13.73 28.93 -0.12
C GLN A 786 14.73 29.98 -0.65
N THR A 787 14.37 30.70 -1.73
CA THR A 787 15.31 31.61 -2.42
C THR A 787 14.94 33.09 -2.26
N GLY A 788 13.71 33.39 -1.84
CA GLY A 788 13.18 34.75 -1.81
C GLY A 788 12.87 35.34 -3.19
N GLN A 789 13.07 34.58 -4.28
CA GLN A 789 12.65 35.00 -5.62
C GLN A 789 11.13 34.94 -5.76
N CYS A 790 10.55 35.84 -6.55
CA CYS A 790 9.12 35.83 -6.85
C CYS A 790 8.84 35.36 -8.28
N LEU A 791 7.64 34.82 -8.47
CA LEU A 791 7.11 34.48 -9.78
C LEU A 791 6.91 35.76 -10.62
N GLN A 792 7.35 35.75 -11.87
CA GLN A 792 7.26 36.88 -12.79
C GLN A 792 6.78 36.46 -14.18
N ALA A 793 5.92 37.29 -14.78
CA ALA A 793 5.60 37.22 -16.20
C ALA A 793 6.64 37.97 -17.05
N LYS A 794 6.97 37.42 -18.23
CA LYS A 794 7.92 38.02 -19.17
C LYS A 794 7.22 38.61 -20.38
N TYR A 795 6.53 37.76 -21.16
CA TYR A 795 5.74 38.13 -22.33
C TYR A 795 4.58 37.14 -22.52
N VAL A 796 3.60 37.50 -23.36
CA VAL A 796 2.53 36.57 -23.78
C VAL A 796 3.17 35.40 -24.54
N GLY A 797 2.77 34.16 -24.22
CA GLY A 797 3.24 32.94 -24.89
C GLY A 797 4.58 32.39 -24.38
N GLU A 798 5.24 33.08 -23.45
CA GLU A 798 6.52 32.66 -22.89
C GLU A 798 6.34 31.95 -21.53
N ASN A 799 7.35 31.19 -21.13
CA ASN A 799 7.39 30.55 -19.81
C ASN A 799 7.39 31.62 -18.69
N ALA A 800 6.62 31.36 -17.64
CA ALA A 800 6.77 32.09 -16.39
C ALA A 800 8.18 31.82 -15.83
N LYS A 801 8.71 32.76 -15.03
CA LYS A 801 10.06 32.64 -14.47
C LYS A 801 10.14 33.15 -13.04
N LEU A 802 11.25 32.85 -12.39
CA LEU A 802 11.61 33.46 -11.12
C LEU A 802 12.44 34.74 -11.34
N GLY A 803 12.28 35.71 -10.44
CA GLY A 803 13.09 36.92 -10.44
C GLY A 803 13.16 37.58 -9.09
N THR A 804 14.10 38.50 -8.92
CA THR A 804 14.38 39.18 -7.64
C THR A 804 13.65 40.52 -7.48
N SER A 805 13.05 41.06 -8.55
CA SER A 805 12.37 42.37 -8.54
C SER A 805 10.86 42.23 -8.30
N CYS A 806 10.44 41.96 -7.07
CA CYS A 806 9.04 41.63 -6.73
C CYS A 806 8.07 42.82 -6.68
N SER A 807 8.60 44.05 -6.71
CA SER A 807 7.81 45.27 -6.73
C SER A 807 7.21 45.60 -8.12
N LYS A 808 7.67 44.95 -9.20
CA LYS A 808 7.20 45.23 -10.56
C LYS A 808 5.79 44.70 -10.79
N SER A 809 5.02 45.39 -11.65
CA SER A 809 3.65 44.99 -12.03
C SER A 809 3.56 43.53 -12.46
N SER A 810 4.57 43.01 -13.19
CA SER A 810 4.60 41.65 -13.72
C SER A 810 4.92 40.56 -12.69
N SER A 811 5.11 40.95 -11.42
CA SER A 811 5.30 40.05 -10.26
C SER A 811 4.14 40.16 -9.26
N LYS A 812 3.10 40.95 -9.59
CA LYS A 812 1.91 41.14 -8.77
C LYS A 812 0.79 40.27 -9.33
N TRP A 813 0.52 39.16 -8.67
CA TRP A 813 -0.41 38.11 -9.07
C TRP A 813 -1.75 38.23 -8.35
N LYS A 814 -2.76 38.73 -9.04
CA LYS A 814 -4.13 38.88 -8.52
C LYS A 814 -5.02 37.73 -9.00
N LEU A 815 -5.89 37.26 -8.13
CA LEU A 815 -6.95 36.31 -8.48
C LEU A 815 -8.09 37.06 -9.17
N LEU A 816 -8.40 36.68 -10.41
CA LEU A 816 -9.52 37.21 -11.20
C LEU A 816 -10.60 36.15 -11.42
N SER A 817 -11.64 36.56 -12.16
CA SER A 817 -12.90 35.86 -12.47
C SER A 817 -13.79 35.60 -11.26
N ASN A 818 -15.08 35.36 -11.51
CA ASN A 818 -16.04 35.03 -10.45
C ASN A 818 -15.67 33.75 -9.68
N SER A 819 -14.96 32.83 -10.35
CA SER A 819 -14.38 31.63 -9.72
C SER A 819 -13.12 31.89 -8.88
N GLY A 820 -12.46 33.06 -9.04
CA GLY A 820 -11.20 33.39 -8.35
C GLY A 820 -10.00 32.54 -8.77
N MET A 821 -10.05 31.86 -9.93
CA MET A 821 -9.02 30.89 -10.35
C MET A 821 -8.04 31.40 -11.40
N HIS A 822 -8.24 32.61 -11.92
CA HIS A 822 -7.28 33.21 -12.85
C HIS A 822 -6.17 33.93 -12.08
N VAL A 823 -5.02 33.29 -11.89
CA VAL A 823 -3.83 33.90 -11.29
C VAL A 823 -3.18 34.82 -12.33
N SER A 824 -3.42 36.12 -12.22
CA SER A 824 -3.16 37.11 -13.28
C SER A 824 -2.18 38.21 -12.89
N THR A 825 -1.48 38.77 -13.86
CA THR A 825 -0.55 39.89 -13.66
C THR A 825 -0.51 40.80 -14.89
N GLU A 826 0.16 41.96 -14.79
CA GLU A 826 0.28 42.94 -15.88
C GLU A 826 1.72 43.11 -16.32
N LEU A 827 1.98 42.90 -17.62
CA LEU A 827 3.31 43.01 -18.20
C LEU A 827 3.85 44.45 -18.10
N THR A 828 5.06 44.62 -17.58
CA THR A 828 5.65 45.94 -17.28
C THR A 828 5.85 46.83 -18.51
N LYS A 829 6.00 46.26 -19.71
CA LYS A 829 6.28 47.03 -20.94
C LYS A 829 5.05 47.65 -21.59
N ASN A 830 3.88 47.02 -21.47
CA ASN A 830 2.69 47.41 -22.24
C ASN A 830 1.37 47.32 -21.45
N GLY A 831 1.43 46.96 -20.15
CA GLY A 831 0.24 46.82 -19.30
C GLY A 831 -0.69 45.67 -19.71
N THR A 832 -0.30 44.82 -20.67
CA THR A 832 -1.15 43.70 -21.09
C THR A 832 -1.32 42.73 -19.93
N ARG A 833 -2.58 42.40 -19.65
CA ARG A 833 -2.95 41.43 -18.63
C ARG A 833 -2.75 40.00 -19.14
N VAL A 834 -2.05 39.21 -18.35
CA VAL A 834 -1.79 37.79 -18.62
C VAL A 834 -2.16 36.94 -17.40
N CYS A 835 -2.48 35.69 -17.63
CA CYS A 835 -2.77 34.68 -16.64
C CYS A 835 -1.75 33.55 -16.72
N LEU A 836 -1.51 32.87 -15.60
CA LEU A 836 -0.83 31.57 -15.62
C LEU A 836 -1.62 30.59 -16.48
N ASP A 837 -0.91 29.80 -17.28
CA ASP A 837 -1.50 28.83 -18.21
C ASP A 837 -0.60 27.60 -18.26
N ALA A 838 -1.18 26.43 -17.98
CA ALA A 838 -0.49 25.16 -18.07
C ALA A 838 -0.61 24.57 -19.48
N SER A 839 0.54 24.28 -20.11
CA SER A 839 0.53 23.52 -21.36
C SER A 839 0.14 22.05 -21.11
N PRO A 840 -0.27 21.29 -22.15
CA PRO A 840 -0.50 19.85 -22.03
C PRO A 840 0.72 19.07 -21.51
N ASP A 841 1.94 19.55 -21.79
CA ASP A 841 3.20 18.97 -21.30
C ASP A 841 3.52 19.36 -19.85
N GLY A 842 2.69 20.23 -19.24
CA GLY A 842 2.85 20.69 -17.87
C GLY A 842 3.71 21.94 -17.70
N ASN A 843 4.20 22.58 -18.75
CA ASN A 843 4.98 23.82 -18.63
C ASN A 843 4.08 24.99 -18.21
N ILE A 844 4.59 25.85 -17.31
CA ILE A 844 3.87 27.04 -16.86
C ILE A 844 4.24 28.24 -17.73
N THR A 845 3.27 28.72 -18.50
CA THR A 845 3.39 29.88 -19.39
C THR A 845 2.52 31.03 -18.93
N THR A 846 2.72 32.21 -19.52
CA THR A 846 1.84 33.36 -19.31
C THR A 846 1.15 33.75 -20.61
N ASN A 847 -0.17 33.59 -20.67
CA ASN A 847 -0.99 33.91 -21.85
C ASN A 847 -2.04 34.97 -21.52
N GLN A 848 -2.67 35.56 -22.55
CA GLN A 848 -3.83 36.42 -22.32
C GLN A 848 -4.91 35.63 -21.57
N CYS A 849 -5.50 36.26 -20.56
CA CYS A 849 -6.55 35.63 -19.75
C CYS A 849 -7.78 35.34 -20.63
N LYS A 850 -8.22 34.08 -20.68
CA LYS A 850 -9.38 33.66 -21.47
C LYS A 850 -10.65 33.54 -20.62
N CYS A 851 -11.80 33.51 -21.30
CA CYS A 851 -13.11 33.24 -20.70
C CYS A 851 -13.53 34.18 -19.56
N LEU A 852 -13.00 35.41 -19.55
CA LEU A 852 -13.46 36.49 -18.66
C LEU A 852 -14.76 37.14 -19.16
N THR A 853 -15.19 36.80 -20.39
CA THR A 853 -16.45 37.21 -20.99
C THR A 853 -17.52 36.13 -20.77
N VAL A 854 -18.80 36.48 -20.90
CA VAL A 854 -19.96 35.57 -20.70
C VAL A 854 -20.11 34.47 -21.77
N ASP A 855 -19.07 34.16 -22.55
CA ASP A 855 -19.11 33.12 -23.58
C ASP A 855 -19.22 31.73 -22.93
N PRO A 856 -20.31 30.97 -23.19
CA PRO A 856 -20.53 29.65 -22.61
C PRO A 856 -19.69 28.54 -23.24
N ASN A 857 -19.09 28.78 -24.41
CA ASN A 857 -18.24 27.81 -25.12
C ASN A 857 -16.77 27.93 -24.77
N CYS A 858 -16.38 28.99 -24.06
CA CYS A 858 -15.00 29.21 -23.69
C CYS A 858 -14.57 28.26 -22.56
N ASN A 859 -13.43 27.56 -22.74
CA ASN A 859 -12.84 26.68 -21.74
C ASN A 859 -11.67 27.37 -21.00
N PRO A 860 -11.83 27.73 -19.70
CA PRO A 860 -10.79 28.38 -18.91
C PRO A 860 -9.81 27.42 -18.21
N GLU A 861 -10.04 26.11 -18.24
CA GLU A 861 -9.49 25.18 -17.23
C GLU A 861 -7.96 25.08 -17.22
N SER A 862 -7.26 25.31 -18.33
CA SER A 862 -5.78 25.36 -18.37
C SER A 862 -5.20 26.59 -17.65
N GLN A 863 -6.00 27.63 -17.44
CA GLN A 863 -5.65 28.86 -16.72
C GLN A 863 -6.21 28.89 -15.29
N TRP A 864 -6.86 27.81 -14.84
CA TRP A 864 -7.37 27.72 -13.49
C TRP A 864 -6.30 27.24 -12.53
N PHE A 865 -5.92 28.10 -11.60
CA PHE A 865 -5.00 27.79 -10.51
C PHE A 865 -5.58 28.30 -9.19
N LYS A 866 -5.34 27.54 -8.12
CA LYS A 866 -5.65 27.91 -6.74
C LYS A 866 -4.36 28.05 -5.95
N ILE A 867 -4.25 29.13 -5.18
CA ILE A 867 -3.17 29.30 -4.21
C ILE A 867 -3.71 28.79 -2.88
N ILE A 868 -3.30 27.60 -2.46
CA ILE A 868 -3.85 26.90 -1.29
C ILE A 868 -2.79 26.77 -0.19
N LEU A 869 -3.23 26.64 1.05
CA LEU A 869 -2.33 26.41 2.19
C LEU A 869 -1.95 24.93 2.28
N SER A 870 -0.70 24.68 2.67
CA SER A 870 -0.20 23.35 2.96
C SER A 870 0.72 23.36 4.18
N SER A 871 0.59 22.31 4.99
CA SER A 871 1.43 21.98 6.13
C SER A 871 2.27 20.72 5.88
N LYS A 872 2.28 20.20 4.64
CA LYS A 872 3.05 19.02 4.24
C LYS A 872 4.56 19.25 4.42
N HIS A 873 5.34 18.18 4.33
CA HIS A 873 6.80 18.28 4.37
C HIS A 873 7.32 19.10 3.16
N ILE A 874 8.26 20.02 3.39
CA ILE A 874 8.90 20.81 2.33
C ILE A 874 10.09 20.02 1.76
N PRO A 875 10.11 19.65 0.48
CA PRO A 875 11.25 18.97 -0.13
C PRO A 875 12.54 19.79 0.01
N GLY A 876 13.61 19.20 0.53
CA GLY A 876 14.91 19.86 0.70
C GLY A 876 15.04 20.83 1.88
N GLY A 877 13.99 21.01 2.69
CA GLY A 877 14.12 21.65 4.01
C GLY A 877 14.93 20.74 4.95
N THR A 878 15.68 21.33 5.88
CA THR A 878 16.36 20.57 6.95
C THR A 878 15.32 19.86 7.81
N SER A 879 15.02 18.62 7.45
CA SER A 879 14.21 17.70 8.23
C SER A 879 15.09 17.15 9.35
N ILE A 880 14.82 17.57 10.58
CA ILE A 880 15.18 16.77 11.75
C ILE A 880 14.14 15.64 11.79
N LEU A 881 14.39 14.59 10.99
CA LEU A 881 13.78 13.26 10.99
C LEU A 881 12.39 13.10 11.67
N GLN A 882 11.37 12.69 10.90
CA GLN A 882 10.37 11.72 11.37
C GLN A 882 9.51 11.11 10.23
N SER A 883 9.36 9.79 10.27
CA SER A 883 8.34 8.97 9.57
C SER A 883 7.36 8.45 10.64
N PRO A 884 6.08 8.16 10.31
CA PRO A 884 4.94 8.52 11.15
C PRO A 884 4.77 7.59 12.35
N SER A 885 4.63 8.19 13.53
CA SER A 885 4.02 7.52 14.67
C SER A 885 2.66 8.14 14.96
N HIS A 886 1.62 7.32 14.89
CA HIS A 886 0.43 7.46 15.72
C HIS A 886 0.84 7.87 17.14
N ALA A 887 0.32 8.98 17.65
CA ALA A 887 0.34 9.27 19.07
C ALA A 887 -0.97 9.93 19.51
N PRO A 888 -1.41 9.68 20.76
CA PRO A 888 -2.74 10.03 21.25
C PRO A 888 -2.79 11.50 21.69
N TRP A 889 -3.98 12.06 21.61
CA TRP A 889 -4.28 13.42 22.03
C TRP A 889 -4.10 13.59 23.55
N SER A 890 -3.53 14.72 23.97
CA SER A 890 -3.66 15.24 25.33
C SER A 890 -3.83 16.76 25.26
N PRO A 891 -4.69 17.37 26.11
CA PRO A 891 -5.11 18.76 25.95
C PRO A 891 -4.29 19.71 26.84
N THR A 892 -3.82 20.83 26.28
CA THR A 892 -3.44 21.99 27.10
C THR A 892 -3.81 23.31 26.44
N SER A 893 -4.38 24.16 27.29
CA SER A 893 -4.83 25.54 27.11
C SER A 893 -3.70 26.55 26.86
N SER A 894 -3.96 27.58 26.03
CA SER A 894 -4.08 29.01 26.41
C SER A 894 -3.66 30.00 25.30
N THR A 895 -4.61 30.88 24.94
CA THR A 895 -4.54 32.33 24.63
C THR A 895 -3.40 32.94 23.79
N GLY A 896 -3.77 33.65 22.70
CA GLY A 896 -2.99 34.78 22.16
C GLY A 896 -3.18 35.11 20.66
N LEU A 897 -4.20 35.90 20.33
CA LEU A 897 -4.42 36.78 19.16
C LEU A 897 -3.52 36.64 17.89
N ALA A 898 -4.09 36.07 16.83
CA ALA A 898 -4.00 36.54 15.43
C ALA A 898 -5.20 35.94 14.65
N GLU A 899 -5.76 36.69 13.70
CA GLU A 899 -6.86 36.25 12.82
C GLU A 899 -6.39 35.11 11.89
N ASP A 900 -6.45 33.86 12.36
CA ASP A 900 -6.23 32.65 11.55
C ASP A 900 -7.36 31.64 11.85
N MET A 901 -7.86 30.97 10.81
CA MET A 901 -8.87 29.91 10.95
C MET A 901 -8.35 28.82 11.91
N PRO A 902 -9.14 28.35 12.90
CA PRO A 902 -8.66 27.44 13.93
C PRO A 902 -8.29 26.08 13.34
N THR A 903 -7.05 25.63 13.56
CA THR A 903 -6.45 24.38 13.04
C THR A 903 -6.90 23.08 13.74
N ASN A 904 -8.07 23.06 14.38
CA ASN A 904 -8.57 21.93 15.16
C ASN A 904 -9.75 21.20 14.50
N TYR A 905 -9.62 20.79 13.23
CA TYR A 905 -10.64 19.94 12.60
C TYR A 905 -10.24 18.46 12.70
N ILE A 906 -11.22 17.64 13.06
CA ILE A 906 -11.13 16.18 12.92
C ILE A 906 -11.28 15.88 11.43
N LYS A 907 -10.24 15.34 10.80
CA LYS A 907 -10.38 14.68 9.51
C LYS A 907 -10.77 13.23 9.71
N ILE A 908 -11.70 12.73 8.89
CA ILE A 908 -12.14 11.33 8.91
C ILE A 908 -10.98 10.40 8.53
#